data_AF-A0A7V5VDG0-F1
#
_entry.id   AF-A0A7V5VDG0-F1
#
_cell.length_a   1.000
_cell.length_b   1.000
_cell.length_c   1.000
_cell.angle_alpha   90.00
_cell.angle_beta   90.00
_cell.angle_gamma   90.00
#
_symmetry.space_group_name_H-M   'P 1'
#
loop_
_entity.id
_entity.type
_entity.pdbx_description
1 polymer ?
#
loop_
_entity_poly.entity_id
_entity_poly.type
_entity_poly.pdbx_seq_one_letter_code
_entity_poly.pdbx_strand_id
1 'polypeptide(L)'
;MPSSRHEASASTPSKTLHTTLLSILFFLSGTTGLIFQVVWMYRLGLVFGNAVYATAATLAAFFLGLSIGGWFWGNAVERLRSPLRIYGLMELGVALTALLLIPGMEFYTEHYQSVTSLLGGNTGLMTVAKFIFSASLLLLPTILMGGTFPVLAHYIDDGPQQLARRGTLLYSLNTLGAATGALATGFFLLSSYGVSATYSVAVMLAAGVGIAAVVLDFFSTPVPEHKAQRTRNTSSRPSIPRSLMITLAFTTGLLALSAEILWTRMFAQVLQNSVYSFSAILVTFLIALGAGGLLSHVLARTSLPAIPVLITLLTAGGLLVGLSPLMFDFLTGGLGYVAARATWPEYLQNVFYLAALVVFPPTAVIGAVFPFLLKAARAGQSAAGRFVGHLVLFNSLGSSAGPVLAGFFLLDLLGLWGSIKIIALSYGVLALWTARNAGAEPLPRWQVAFPAVTMVLVLIVTNPPLLRLGPGQKLLDVLQASDGVVTVVEAGDNLQVRLDNYYLLGDTRSALVEQMQGHVPLLLHPAPKQVLFLGMGTGITAGAALNHATERVITVELIPNVIRAAKRYFAPWTNGLFSDARAEIIADDARNYLLGSQQKFDVIVGDLFTPWHAGTGSLYTVEHFQLAKNRLAPGGIFAQWLPMYQLTPESFATITATFASVFPTVTLWRADFSGERTSIALVGQETGARLEHAVLLKNITNVIARDDSAGAPEQHMAGLFYLGNWRALAPRLAGMPLNTDDKRTVEFMAPVQSQKANAGLGGFIVGKELERLLEVLVTAVPANKDPYLADLPSRERRYVEVGYLYYRYLQLKAAGDAGEEMEKLKAKIAELAPNFAIGKK
;
A
#
# COMPACT_ATOMS: atom_id res chain seq x y z
N MET A 1 -22.31 52.48 -47.06
CA MET A 1 -21.72 52.72 -45.73
C MET A 1 -22.81 53.17 -44.76
N PRO A 2 -22.70 52.83 -43.46
CA PRO A 2 -23.75 52.10 -42.75
C PRO A 2 -24.12 52.71 -41.39
N SER A 3 -25.15 52.17 -40.72
CA SER A 3 -25.11 52.05 -39.26
C SER A 3 -25.89 50.80 -38.78
N SER A 4 -25.16 49.72 -38.54
CA SER A 4 -25.61 48.58 -37.74
C SER A 4 -24.92 48.68 -36.38
N ARG A 5 -25.69 49.00 -35.33
CA ARG A 5 -25.18 48.99 -33.96
C ARG A 5 -25.06 47.55 -33.48
N HIS A 6 -23.85 47.19 -33.05
CA HIS A 6 -23.55 46.00 -32.27
C HIS A 6 -24.32 46.04 -30.94
N GLU A 7 -25.27 45.13 -30.74
CA GLU A 7 -25.69 44.72 -29.40
C GLU A 7 -24.60 43.82 -28.81
N ALA A 8 -23.78 44.40 -27.94
CA ALA A 8 -22.90 43.66 -27.08
C ALA A 8 -23.73 42.89 -26.05
N SER A 9 -23.73 41.55 -26.16
CA SER A 9 -24.29 40.61 -25.20
C SER A 9 -23.64 40.82 -23.80
N ALA A 10 -24.29 41.63 -22.96
CA ALA A 10 -23.97 41.73 -21.54
C ALA A 10 -24.45 40.45 -20.83
N SER A 11 -23.53 39.55 -20.48
CA SER A 11 -23.84 38.41 -19.60
C SER A 11 -24.18 38.93 -18.20
N THR A 12 -25.40 38.66 -17.72
CA THR A 12 -25.90 39.11 -16.41
C THR A 12 -25.08 38.52 -15.24
N PRO A 13 -24.70 39.31 -14.21
CA PRO A 13 -23.87 38.87 -13.07
C PRO A 13 -24.36 37.60 -12.34
N SER A 14 -25.68 37.40 -12.28
CA SER A 14 -26.33 36.26 -11.62
C SER A 14 -26.00 34.90 -12.27
N LYS A 15 -25.90 34.81 -13.61
CA LYS A 15 -25.59 33.54 -14.30
C LYS A 15 -24.14 33.10 -14.10
N THR A 16 -23.23 34.07 -14.00
CA THR A 16 -21.81 33.81 -13.75
C THR A 16 -21.60 33.31 -12.33
N LEU A 17 -22.23 33.94 -11.33
CA LEU A 17 -22.16 33.50 -9.93
C LEU A 17 -22.69 32.07 -9.77
N HIS A 18 -23.83 31.76 -10.39
CA HIS A 18 -24.43 30.42 -10.33
C HIS A 18 -23.51 29.32 -10.89
N THR A 19 -22.90 29.59 -12.05
CA THR A 19 -21.96 28.64 -12.68
C THR A 19 -20.72 28.43 -11.82
N THR A 20 -20.22 29.48 -11.17
CA THR A 20 -19.09 29.39 -10.23
C THR A 20 -19.44 28.55 -9.01
N LEU A 21 -20.63 28.74 -8.42
CA LEU A 21 -21.09 27.95 -7.27
C LEU A 21 -21.21 26.47 -7.62
N LEU A 22 -21.79 26.12 -8.77
CA LEU A 22 -21.86 24.73 -9.23
C LEU A 22 -20.48 24.10 -9.44
N SER A 23 -19.54 24.86 -10.01
CA SER A 23 -18.15 24.44 -10.16
C SER A 23 -17.48 24.14 -8.80
N ILE A 24 -17.71 24.99 -7.79
CA ILE A 24 -17.19 24.80 -6.44
C ILE A 24 -17.82 23.56 -5.79
N LEU A 25 -19.15 23.41 -5.86
CA LEU A 25 -19.84 22.25 -5.31
C LEU A 25 -19.35 20.94 -5.93
N PHE A 26 -19.12 20.93 -7.25
CA PHE A 26 -18.67 19.73 -7.94
C PHE A 26 -17.18 19.44 -7.72
N PHE A 27 -16.35 20.47 -7.52
CA PHE A 27 -14.98 20.32 -7.03
C PHE A 27 -14.96 19.68 -5.62
N LEU A 28 -15.77 20.19 -4.69
CA LEU A 28 -15.86 19.67 -3.32
C LEU A 28 -16.44 18.25 -3.26
N SER A 29 -17.41 17.93 -4.13
CA SER A 29 -17.90 16.55 -4.32
C SER A 29 -16.76 15.62 -4.74
N GLY A 30 -15.91 16.05 -5.69
CA GLY A 30 -14.71 15.31 -6.10
C GLY A 30 -13.71 15.11 -4.97
N THR A 31 -13.41 16.18 -4.22
CA THR A 31 -12.57 16.13 -3.01
C THR A 31 -13.10 15.11 -2.02
N THR A 32 -14.38 15.16 -1.73
CA THR A 32 -15.03 14.25 -0.79
C THR A 32 -14.97 12.80 -1.26
N GLY A 33 -15.24 12.56 -2.55
CA GLY A 33 -15.21 11.22 -3.12
C GLY A 33 -13.85 10.55 -3.02
N LEU A 34 -12.77 11.31 -3.14
CA LEU A 34 -11.42 10.76 -2.99
C LEU A 34 -10.91 10.68 -1.56
N ILE A 35 -11.41 11.50 -0.64
CA ILE A 35 -11.21 11.23 0.79
C ILE A 35 -11.86 9.88 1.14
N PHE A 36 -13.10 9.64 0.69
CA PHE A 36 -13.78 8.36 0.90
C PHE A 36 -13.00 7.20 0.31
N GLN A 37 -12.60 7.29 -0.97
CA GLN A 37 -11.88 6.21 -1.65
C GLN A 37 -10.58 5.83 -0.91
N VAL A 38 -9.77 6.81 -0.51
CA VAL A 38 -8.50 6.56 0.19
C VAL A 38 -8.75 5.93 1.57
N VAL A 39 -9.74 6.43 2.33
CA VAL A 39 -10.11 5.84 3.63
C VAL A 39 -10.65 4.42 3.46
N TRP A 40 -11.43 4.15 2.42
CA TRP A 40 -11.94 2.81 2.10
C TRP A 40 -10.83 1.84 1.77
N MET A 41 -9.86 2.23 0.94
CA MET A 41 -8.67 1.42 0.68
C MET A 41 -7.91 1.09 1.97
N TYR A 42 -7.82 2.05 2.88
CA TYR A 42 -7.13 1.89 4.15
C TYR A 42 -7.82 0.91 5.12
N ARG A 43 -9.16 0.97 5.21
CA ARG A 43 -9.98 0.07 6.03
C ARG A 43 -10.06 -1.33 5.42
N LEU A 44 -10.29 -1.42 4.11
CA LEU A 44 -10.35 -2.70 3.40
C LEU A 44 -8.97 -3.37 3.28
N GLY A 45 -7.88 -2.63 3.44
CA GLY A 45 -6.55 -3.18 3.66
C GLY A 45 -6.51 -4.22 4.78
N LEU A 46 -7.26 -4.01 5.87
CA LEU A 46 -7.38 -4.97 6.97
C LEU A 46 -8.21 -6.21 6.60
N VAL A 47 -9.13 -6.09 5.64
CA VAL A 47 -9.95 -7.22 5.14
C VAL A 47 -9.11 -8.12 4.25
N PHE A 48 -8.41 -7.54 3.28
CA PHE A 48 -7.65 -8.32 2.30
C PHE A 48 -6.27 -8.74 2.83
N GLY A 49 -5.67 -8.03 3.78
CA GLY A 49 -4.31 -8.27 4.27
C GLY A 49 -3.21 -7.91 3.27
N ASN A 50 -3.55 -7.85 1.99
CA ASN A 50 -2.68 -7.43 0.90
C ASN A 50 -3.15 -6.07 0.35
N ALA A 51 -2.27 -5.06 0.40
CA ALA A 51 -2.57 -3.70 -0.05
C ALA A 51 -3.00 -3.63 -1.54
N VAL A 52 -2.50 -4.54 -2.36
CA VAL A 52 -2.75 -4.60 -3.81
C VAL A 52 -4.15 -5.12 -4.06
N TYR A 53 -4.53 -6.21 -3.39
CA TYR A 53 -5.87 -6.78 -3.50
C TYR A 53 -6.91 -5.84 -2.92
N ALA A 54 -6.61 -5.19 -1.79
CA ALA A 54 -7.45 -4.14 -1.23
C ALA A 54 -7.65 -2.97 -2.21
N THR A 55 -6.57 -2.50 -2.83
CA THR A 55 -6.62 -1.41 -3.82
C THR A 55 -7.45 -1.83 -5.03
N ALA A 56 -7.15 -2.98 -5.64
CA ALA A 56 -7.86 -3.47 -6.82
C ALA A 56 -9.35 -3.72 -6.54
N ALA A 57 -9.68 -4.34 -5.41
CA ALA A 57 -11.06 -4.59 -5.00
C ALA A 57 -11.83 -3.29 -4.73
N THR A 58 -11.21 -2.33 -4.04
CA THR A 58 -11.83 -1.03 -3.75
C THR A 58 -12.09 -0.24 -5.03
N LEU A 59 -11.09 -0.15 -5.92
CA LEU A 59 -11.24 0.52 -7.21
C LEU A 59 -12.30 -0.16 -8.08
N ALA A 60 -12.29 -1.50 -8.15
CA ALA A 60 -13.28 -2.25 -8.90
C ALA A 60 -14.70 -2.01 -8.37
N ALA A 61 -14.93 -2.13 -7.06
CA ALA A 61 -16.24 -1.86 -6.47
C ALA A 61 -16.68 -0.40 -6.66
N PHE A 62 -15.76 0.55 -6.48
CA PHE A 62 -16.01 1.98 -6.67
C PHE A 62 -16.48 2.29 -8.09
N PHE A 63 -15.71 1.86 -9.09
CA PHE A 63 -16.04 2.12 -10.50
C PHE A 63 -17.25 1.30 -10.98
N LEU A 64 -17.46 0.09 -10.46
CA LEU A 64 -18.67 -0.67 -10.73
C LEU A 64 -19.93 0.07 -10.24
N GLY A 65 -19.89 0.64 -9.03
CA GLY A 65 -20.97 1.47 -8.53
C GLY A 65 -21.18 2.73 -9.37
N LEU A 66 -20.11 3.44 -9.72
CA LEU A 66 -20.19 4.60 -10.63
C LEU A 66 -20.85 4.24 -11.96
N SER A 67 -20.53 3.06 -12.48
CA SER A 67 -21.09 2.55 -13.73
C SER A 67 -22.60 2.29 -13.64
N ILE A 68 -23.03 1.54 -12.62
CA ILE A 68 -24.44 1.26 -12.36
C ILE A 68 -25.21 2.56 -12.12
N GLY A 69 -24.64 3.49 -11.35
CA GLY A 69 -25.18 4.81 -11.09
C GLY A 69 -25.34 5.66 -12.35
N GLY A 70 -24.31 5.68 -13.20
CA GLY A 70 -24.33 6.39 -14.48
C GLY A 70 -25.44 5.90 -15.40
N TRP A 71 -25.62 4.57 -15.50
CA TRP A 71 -26.71 3.96 -16.27
C TRP A 71 -28.09 4.27 -15.67
N PHE A 72 -28.27 4.04 -14.37
CA PHE A 72 -29.55 4.19 -13.69
C PHE A 72 -30.02 5.66 -13.71
N TRP A 73 -29.20 6.58 -13.18
CA TRP A 73 -29.55 7.99 -13.07
C TRP A 73 -29.56 8.70 -14.42
N GLY A 74 -28.67 8.31 -15.34
CA GLY A 74 -28.70 8.83 -16.71
C GLY A 74 -30.00 8.52 -17.44
N ASN A 75 -30.55 7.31 -17.26
CA ASN A 75 -31.84 6.95 -17.85
C ASN A 75 -33.03 7.59 -17.11
N ALA A 76 -32.92 7.80 -15.79
CA ALA A 76 -33.96 8.42 -14.98
C ALA A 76 -34.08 9.94 -15.19
N VAL A 77 -33.02 10.60 -15.68
CA VAL A 77 -32.87 12.07 -15.70
C VAL A 77 -34.01 12.82 -16.40
N GLU A 78 -34.61 12.24 -17.46
CA GLU A 78 -35.69 12.86 -18.22
C GLU A 78 -37.00 12.99 -17.43
N ARG A 79 -37.15 12.20 -16.35
CA ARG A 79 -38.32 12.22 -15.46
C ARG A 79 -38.13 13.15 -14.26
N LEU A 80 -36.94 13.73 -14.10
CA LEU A 80 -36.57 14.53 -12.95
C LEU A 80 -36.99 16.00 -13.16
N ARG A 81 -37.76 16.55 -12.22
CA ARG A 81 -38.23 17.94 -12.28
C ARG A 81 -37.21 18.95 -11.75
N SER A 82 -36.37 18.55 -10.80
CA SER A 82 -35.42 19.42 -10.10
C SER A 82 -34.03 18.78 -10.04
N PRO A 83 -33.25 18.81 -11.15
CA PRO A 83 -31.96 18.11 -11.23
C PRO A 83 -30.95 18.56 -10.17
N LEU A 84 -30.88 19.86 -9.85
CA LEU A 84 -29.95 20.37 -8.84
C LEU A 84 -30.32 19.93 -7.42
N ARG A 85 -31.62 19.95 -7.06
CA ARG A 85 -32.10 19.34 -5.81
C ARG A 85 -31.79 17.86 -5.72
N ILE A 86 -31.95 17.11 -6.81
CA ILE A 86 -31.68 15.67 -6.83
C ILE A 86 -30.19 15.39 -6.68
N TYR A 87 -29.33 16.17 -7.35
CA TYR A 87 -27.89 16.13 -7.09
C TYR A 87 -27.59 16.35 -5.60
N GLY A 88 -28.22 17.34 -4.96
CA GLY A 88 -28.05 17.58 -3.52
C GLY A 88 -28.54 16.42 -2.63
N LEU A 89 -29.68 15.81 -2.97
CA LEU A 89 -30.19 14.61 -2.27
C LEU A 89 -29.28 13.39 -2.47
N MET A 90 -28.62 13.27 -3.62
CA MET A 90 -27.67 12.19 -3.89
C MET A 90 -26.43 12.34 -3.02
N GLU A 91 -25.86 13.54 -2.89
CA GLU A 91 -24.72 13.82 -2.00
C GLU A 91 -25.07 13.57 -0.52
N LEU A 92 -26.28 13.95 -0.08
CA LEU A 92 -26.80 13.56 1.24
C LEU A 92 -26.93 12.04 1.39
N GLY A 93 -27.40 11.36 0.35
CA GLY A 93 -27.47 9.90 0.32
C GLY A 93 -26.08 9.24 0.38
N VAL A 94 -25.07 9.79 -0.28
CA VAL A 94 -23.67 9.35 -0.17
C VAL A 94 -23.21 9.46 1.28
N ALA A 95 -23.43 10.61 1.91
CA ALA A 95 -23.05 10.83 3.32
C ALA A 95 -23.72 9.80 4.26
N LEU A 96 -25.02 9.56 4.10
CA LEU A 96 -25.76 8.60 4.93
C LEU A 96 -25.33 7.15 4.71
N THR A 97 -25.16 6.75 3.45
CA THR A 97 -24.86 5.35 3.10
C THR A 97 -23.40 5.00 3.35
N ALA A 98 -22.49 5.98 3.28
CA ALA A 98 -21.10 5.83 3.70
C ALA A 98 -20.99 5.39 5.18
N LEU A 99 -21.89 5.84 6.07
CA LEU A 99 -21.86 5.44 7.48
C LEU A 99 -21.96 3.92 7.70
N LEU A 100 -22.46 3.14 6.73
CA LEU A 100 -22.54 1.68 6.79
C LEU A 100 -21.17 1.00 6.90
N LEU A 101 -20.09 1.66 6.50
CA LEU A 101 -18.73 1.11 6.61
C LEU A 101 -18.37 0.79 8.05
N ILE A 102 -18.78 1.63 9.02
CA ILE A 102 -18.41 1.49 10.44
C ILE A 102 -18.95 0.17 11.02
N PRO A 103 -20.28 -0.07 11.08
CA PRO A 103 -20.81 -1.35 11.57
C PRO A 103 -20.44 -2.52 10.65
N GLY A 104 -20.18 -2.27 9.36
CA GLY A 104 -19.68 -3.29 8.43
C GLY A 104 -18.35 -3.89 8.87
N MET A 105 -17.37 -3.05 9.23
CA MET A 105 -16.05 -3.52 9.67
C MET A 105 -16.10 -4.28 11.01
N GLU A 106 -16.98 -3.86 11.92
CA GLU A 106 -17.25 -4.58 13.16
C GLU A 106 -17.83 -5.97 12.88
N PHE A 107 -18.85 -6.03 12.02
CA PHE A 107 -19.46 -7.28 11.56
C PHE A 107 -18.42 -8.23 10.93
N TYR A 108 -17.54 -7.72 10.07
CA TYR A 108 -16.45 -8.51 9.48
C TYR A 108 -15.58 -9.14 10.56
N THR A 109 -15.10 -8.35 11.51
CA THR A 109 -14.17 -8.82 12.55
C THR A 109 -14.82 -9.88 13.43
N GLU A 110 -16.09 -9.69 13.80
CA GLU A 110 -16.85 -10.63 14.62
C GLU A 110 -17.15 -11.96 13.90
N HIS A 111 -17.45 -11.91 12.61
CA HIS A 111 -17.92 -13.08 11.86
C HIS A 111 -16.85 -13.74 10.97
N TYR A 112 -15.65 -13.16 10.86
CA TYR A 112 -14.59 -13.65 9.97
C TYR A 112 -14.21 -15.12 10.26
N GLN A 113 -14.11 -15.47 11.54
CA GLN A 113 -13.84 -16.83 11.99
C GLN A 113 -14.92 -17.82 11.51
N SER A 114 -16.19 -17.45 11.65
CA SER A 114 -17.33 -18.27 11.21
C SER A 114 -17.31 -18.48 9.68
N VAL A 115 -17.06 -17.41 8.91
CA VAL A 115 -16.96 -17.49 7.44
C VAL A 115 -15.77 -18.37 7.02
N THR A 116 -14.63 -18.23 7.69
CA THR A 116 -13.43 -19.03 7.39
C THR A 116 -13.68 -20.52 7.61
N SER A 117 -14.37 -20.87 8.71
CA SER A 117 -14.76 -22.25 8.99
C SER A 117 -15.76 -22.80 7.97
N LEU A 118 -16.75 -22.01 7.54
CA LEU A 118 -17.75 -22.41 6.53
C LEU A 118 -17.10 -22.70 5.17
N LEU A 119 -16.11 -21.90 4.77
CA LEU A 119 -15.42 -22.04 3.49
C LEU A 119 -14.27 -23.06 3.52
N GLY A 120 -14.06 -23.75 4.64
CA GLY A 120 -13.03 -24.78 4.80
C GLY A 120 -11.61 -24.27 4.56
N GLY A 121 -11.34 -22.99 4.81
CA GLY A 121 -10.03 -22.38 4.58
C GLY A 121 -9.63 -22.22 3.11
N ASN A 122 -10.55 -22.38 2.14
CA ASN A 122 -10.23 -22.18 0.73
C ASN A 122 -9.94 -20.70 0.44
N THR A 123 -8.69 -20.39 0.11
CA THR A 123 -8.19 -19.02 -0.11
C THR A 123 -8.87 -18.30 -1.28
N GLY A 124 -9.19 -19.02 -2.36
CA GLY A 124 -9.91 -18.48 -3.52
C GLY A 124 -11.33 -18.06 -3.16
N LEU A 125 -12.09 -18.95 -2.51
CA LEU A 125 -13.44 -18.64 -2.03
C LEU A 125 -13.43 -17.51 -0.98
N MET A 126 -12.43 -17.50 -0.10
CA MET A 126 -12.26 -16.43 0.89
C MET A 126 -12.04 -15.07 0.21
N THR A 127 -11.22 -15.03 -0.84
CA THR A 127 -10.97 -13.80 -1.61
C THR A 127 -12.26 -13.30 -2.28
N VAL A 128 -13.06 -14.20 -2.85
CA VAL A 128 -14.37 -13.86 -3.42
C VAL A 128 -15.33 -13.35 -2.36
N ALA A 129 -15.40 -13.99 -1.19
CA ALA A 129 -16.25 -13.55 -0.08
C ALA A 129 -15.85 -12.15 0.42
N LYS A 130 -14.55 -11.88 0.60
CA LYS A 130 -14.00 -10.56 0.94
C LYS A 130 -14.35 -9.50 -0.09
N PHE A 131 -14.29 -9.84 -1.39
CA PHE A 131 -14.71 -8.96 -2.46
C PHE A 131 -16.21 -8.64 -2.42
N ILE A 132 -17.07 -9.65 -2.27
CA ILE A 132 -18.53 -9.46 -2.17
C ILE A 132 -18.88 -8.59 -0.96
N PHE A 133 -18.27 -8.88 0.20
CA PHE A 133 -18.44 -8.09 1.41
C PHE A 133 -18.04 -6.62 1.19
N SER A 134 -16.84 -6.38 0.64
CA SER A 134 -16.35 -5.03 0.35
C SER A 134 -17.25 -4.30 -0.65
N ALA A 135 -17.66 -4.98 -1.73
CA ALA A 135 -18.56 -4.42 -2.72
C ALA A 135 -19.93 -4.07 -2.10
N SER A 136 -20.46 -4.90 -1.21
CA SER A 136 -21.74 -4.63 -0.55
C SER A 136 -21.74 -3.33 0.28
N LEU A 137 -20.61 -3.00 0.92
CA LEU A 137 -20.45 -1.77 1.69
C LEU A 137 -20.28 -0.54 0.80
N LEU A 138 -19.60 -0.69 -0.33
CA LEU A 138 -19.22 0.43 -1.20
C LEU A 138 -20.22 0.72 -2.32
N LEU A 139 -21.00 -0.27 -2.77
CA LEU A 139 -21.86 -0.13 -3.96
C LEU A 139 -22.92 0.97 -3.79
N LEU A 140 -23.56 1.06 -2.64
CA LEU A 140 -24.65 2.02 -2.45
C LEU A 140 -24.20 3.49 -2.57
N PRO A 141 -23.18 3.97 -1.81
CA PRO A 141 -22.70 5.34 -1.98
C PRO A 141 -22.14 5.56 -3.40
N THR A 142 -21.46 4.58 -3.99
CA THR A 142 -20.83 4.76 -5.30
C THR A 142 -21.84 4.77 -6.46
N ILE A 143 -22.97 4.08 -6.35
CA ILE A 143 -24.12 4.22 -7.27
C ILE A 143 -24.68 5.64 -7.25
N LEU A 144 -24.78 6.27 -6.07
CA LEU A 144 -25.19 7.66 -5.96
C LEU A 144 -24.14 8.59 -6.58
N MET A 145 -22.85 8.37 -6.28
CA MET A 145 -21.76 9.14 -6.88
C MET A 145 -21.75 9.06 -8.42
N GLY A 146 -22.01 7.87 -8.99
CA GLY A 146 -22.09 7.65 -10.43
C GLY A 146 -23.16 8.45 -11.16
N GLY A 147 -24.24 8.83 -10.47
CA GLY A 147 -25.31 9.62 -11.06
C GLY A 147 -25.15 11.13 -10.94
N THR A 148 -24.20 11.63 -10.13
CA THR A 148 -23.96 13.06 -9.92
C THR A 148 -23.69 13.81 -11.22
N PHE A 149 -22.77 13.30 -12.04
CA PHE A 149 -22.40 13.93 -13.31
C PHE A 149 -23.52 13.87 -14.37
N PRO A 150 -24.22 12.74 -14.62
CA PRO A 150 -25.38 12.70 -15.50
C PRO A 150 -26.49 13.69 -15.12
N VAL A 151 -26.79 13.83 -13.83
CA VAL A 151 -27.82 14.75 -13.33
C VAL A 151 -27.40 16.21 -13.53
N LEU A 152 -26.16 16.57 -13.18
CA LEU A 152 -25.63 17.90 -13.43
C LEU A 152 -25.53 18.22 -14.93
N ALA A 153 -25.11 17.25 -15.76
CA ALA A 153 -25.03 17.41 -17.20
C ALA A 153 -26.40 17.75 -17.82
N HIS A 154 -27.49 17.17 -17.29
CA HIS A 154 -28.84 17.54 -17.71
C HIS A 154 -29.22 18.95 -17.24
N TYR A 155 -28.81 19.35 -16.04
CA TYR A 155 -29.05 20.70 -15.52
C TYR A 155 -28.38 21.80 -16.35
N ILE A 156 -27.17 21.57 -16.85
CA ILE A 156 -26.40 22.54 -17.64
C ILE A 156 -26.62 22.43 -19.15
N ASP A 157 -27.54 21.58 -19.61
CA ASP A 157 -27.77 21.31 -21.03
C ASP A 157 -28.50 22.47 -21.72
N ASP A 158 -27.72 23.43 -22.20
CA ASP A 158 -28.19 24.52 -23.06
C ASP A 158 -28.00 24.19 -24.55
N GLY A 159 -27.53 22.98 -24.88
CA GLY A 159 -27.25 22.51 -26.24
C GLY A 159 -25.86 21.87 -26.38
N PRO A 160 -25.58 21.17 -27.50
CA PRO A 160 -24.44 20.26 -27.63
C PRO A 160 -23.06 20.91 -27.45
N GLN A 161 -22.85 22.10 -28.05
CA GLN A 161 -21.59 22.83 -27.91
C GLN A 161 -21.41 23.36 -26.48
N GLN A 162 -22.50 23.74 -25.82
CA GLN A 162 -22.47 24.28 -24.47
C GLN A 162 -22.32 23.16 -23.43
N LEU A 163 -22.94 22.00 -23.65
CA LEU A 163 -22.71 20.77 -22.90
C LEU A 163 -21.26 20.30 -23.04
N ALA A 164 -20.70 20.29 -24.25
CA ALA A 164 -19.28 19.96 -24.44
C ALA A 164 -18.38 20.95 -23.70
N ARG A 165 -18.66 22.26 -23.75
CA ARG A 165 -17.84 23.28 -23.09
C ARG A 165 -17.97 23.24 -21.55
N ARG A 166 -19.19 23.24 -21.01
CA ARG A 166 -19.42 23.26 -19.56
C ARG A 166 -19.18 21.89 -18.92
N GLY A 167 -19.57 20.81 -19.59
CA GLY A 167 -19.38 19.44 -19.12
C GLY A 167 -17.91 19.05 -19.00
N THR A 168 -17.08 19.40 -20.00
CA THR A 168 -15.62 19.17 -19.91
C THR A 168 -14.99 19.96 -18.76
N LEU A 169 -15.42 21.20 -18.53
CA LEU A 169 -14.92 22.02 -17.41
C LEU A 169 -15.33 21.42 -16.06
N LEU A 170 -16.61 21.07 -15.88
CA LEU A 170 -17.11 20.46 -14.65
C LEU A 170 -16.38 19.15 -14.33
N TYR A 171 -16.23 18.26 -15.33
CA TYR A 171 -15.47 17.01 -15.17
C TYR A 171 -14.02 17.28 -14.72
N SER A 172 -13.36 18.27 -15.33
CA SER A 172 -11.99 18.64 -14.98
C SER A 172 -11.89 19.14 -13.54
N LEU A 173 -12.82 19.99 -13.12
CA LEU A 173 -12.84 20.54 -11.76
C LEU A 173 -13.16 19.48 -10.71
N ASN A 174 -14.07 18.55 -11.00
CA ASN A 174 -14.32 17.41 -10.11
C ASN A 174 -13.07 16.53 -9.95
N THR A 175 -12.39 16.23 -11.05
CA THR A 175 -11.15 15.43 -11.03
C THR A 175 -10.02 16.14 -10.28
N LEU A 176 -9.86 17.46 -10.46
CA LEU A 176 -8.90 18.27 -9.69
C LEU A 176 -9.27 18.34 -8.22
N GLY A 177 -10.56 18.44 -7.90
CA GLY A 177 -11.07 18.34 -6.53
C GLY A 177 -10.71 16.99 -5.91
N ALA A 178 -10.87 15.91 -6.68
CA ALA A 178 -10.47 14.57 -6.27
C ALA A 178 -8.96 14.49 -5.98
N ALA A 179 -8.11 15.09 -6.83
CA ALA A 179 -6.68 15.22 -6.56
C ALA A 179 -6.38 15.96 -5.24
N THR A 180 -7.13 17.04 -4.93
CA THR A 180 -7.05 17.73 -3.63
C THR A 180 -7.46 16.82 -2.48
N GLY A 181 -8.50 16.00 -2.64
CA GLY A 181 -8.93 15.02 -1.65
C GLY A 181 -7.86 13.96 -1.36
N ALA A 182 -7.23 13.40 -2.39
CA ALA A 182 -6.12 12.47 -2.25
C ALA A 182 -4.89 13.12 -1.59
N LEU A 183 -4.54 14.36 -1.98
CA LEU A 183 -3.44 15.11 -1.37
C LEU A 183 -3.70 15.36 0.12
N ALA A 184 -4.89 15.88 0.45
CA ALA A 184 -5.28 16.15 1.83
C ALA A 184 -5.24 14.87 2.68
N THR A 185 -5.80 13.77 2.16
CA THR A 185 -5.92 12.50 2.89
C THR A 185 -4.57 11.81 3.07
N GLY A 186 -3.81 11.65 1.98
CA GLY A 186 -2.57 10.89 1.96
C GLY A 186 -1.42 11.57 2.71
N PHE A 187 -1.43 12.90 2.82
CA PHE A 187 -0.33 13.64 3.45
C PHE A 187 -0.69 14.26 4.81
N PHE A 188 -1.97 14.55 5.08
CA PHE A 188 -2.36 15.36 6.24
C PHE A 188 -3.46 14.73 7.11
N LEU A 189 -4.61 14.35 6.54
CA LEU A 189 -5.79 14.01 7.35
C LEU A 189 -5.58 12.71 8.12
N LEU A 190 -5.12 11.64 7.46
CA LEU A 190 -4.91 10.35 8.11
C LEU A 190 -3.79 10.39 9.15
N SER A 191 -2.66 11.04 8.82
CA SER A 191 -1.51 11.14 9.71
C SER A 191 -1.81 11.98 10.96
N SER A 192 -2.59 13.06 10.82
CA SER A 192 -2.86 14.00 11.92
C SER A 192 -4.05 13.57 12.79
N TYR A 193 -5.14 13.10 12.17
CA TYR A 193 -6.43 12.89 12.83
C TYR A 193 -6.87 11.42 12.91
N GLY A 194 -6.20 10.50 12.22
CA GLY A 194 -6.61 9.10 12.14
C GLY A 194 -7.79 8.85 11.19
N VAL A 195 -8.17 7.59 11.08
CA VAL A 195 -9.13 7.12 10.06
C VAL A 195 -10.55 7.60 10.34
N SER A 196 -11.04 7.47 11.57
CA SER A 196 -12.44 7.77 11.92
C SER A 196 -12.76 9.25 11.83
N ALA A 197 -11.85 10.11 12.28
CA ALA A 197 -12.01 11.56 12.15
C ALA A 197 -11.96 12.00 10.67
N THR A 198 -11.02 11.46 9.89
CA THR A 198 -10.93 11.71 8.45
C THR A 198 -12.21 11.27 7.72
N TYR A 199 -12.76 10.11 8.11
CA TYR A 199 -14.01 9.61 7.56
C TYR A 199 -15.19 10.53 7.89
N SER A 200 -15.26 11.02 9.13
CA SER A 200 -16.29 11.97 9.57
C SER A 200 -16.22 13.29 8.79
N VAL A 201 -15.00 13.78 8.50
CA VAL A 201 -14.79 14.96 7.64
C VAL A 201 -15.37 14.72 6.24
N ALA A 202 -15.13 13.55 5.63
CA ALA A 202 -15.71 13.24 4.32
C ALA A 202 -17.25 13.20 4.36
N VAL A 203 -17.85 12.56 5.37
CA VAL A 203 -19.31 12.52 5.55
C VAL A 203 -19.89 13.93 5.70
N MET A 204 -19.26 14.78 6.53
CA MET A 204 -19.71 16.17 6.72
C MET A 204 -19.57 17.01 5.46
N LEU A 205 -18.49 16.84 4.69
CA LEU A 205 -18.29 17.54 3.42
C LEU A 205 -19.34 17.12 2.38
N ALA A 206 -19.62 15.82 2.23
CA ALA A 206 -20.68 15.33 1.33
C ALA A 206 -22.04 15.90 1.73
N ALA A 207 -22.37 15.85 3.03
CA ALA A 207 -23.62 16.40 3.53
C ALA A 207 -23.72 17.91 3.28
N GLY A 208 -22.63 18.65 3.51
CA GLY A 208 -22.54 20.09 3.25
C GLY A 208 -22.74 20.45 1.78
N VAL A 209 -22.11 19.71 0.86
CA VAL A 209 -22.31 19.87 -0.59
C VAL A 209 -23.78 19.59 -0.95
N GLY A 210 -24.36 18.54 -0.38
CA GLY A 210 -25.76 18.17 -0.60
C GLY A 210 -26.74 19.24 -0.15
N ILE A 211 -26.58 19.74 1.08
CA ILE A 211 -27.40 20.83 1.65
C ILE A 211 -27.24 22.09 0.81
N ALA A 212 -26.00 22.49 0.49
CA ALA A 212 -25.74 23.70 -0.30
C ALA A 212 -26.38 23.62 -1.69
N ALA A 213 -26.37 22.45 -2.35
CA ALA A 213 -27.04 22.26 -3.63
C ALA A 213 -28.57 22.36 -3.53
N VAL A 214 -29.18 21.77 -2.49
CA VAL A 214 -30.63 21.88 -2.26
C VAL A 214 -31.03 23.34 -1.96
N VAL A 215 -30.24 24.04 -1.17
CA VAL A 215 -30.45 25.47 -0.87
C VAL A 215 -30.28 26.32 -2.11
N LEU A 216 -29.27 26.04 -2.95
CA LEU A 216 -29.04 26.74 -4.20
C LEU A 216 -30.22 26.53 -5.18
N ASP A 217 -30.79 25.32 -5.25
CA ASP A 217 -32.01 25.04 -6.03
C ASP A 217 -33.20 25.86 -5.52
N PHE A 218 -33.37 25.96 -4.19
CA PHE A 218 -34.47 26.74 -3.57
C PHE A 218 -34.41 28.24 -3.91
N PHE A 219 -33.22 28.82 -3.98
CA PHE A 219 -33.03 30.23 -4.35
C PHE A 219 -32.87 30.46 -5.86
N SER A 220 -32.76 29.40 -6.64
CA SER A 220 -32.74 29.50 -8.10
C SER A 220 -34.15 29.78 -8.59
N THR A 221 -34.35 30.85 -9.35
CA THR A 221 -35.63 31.07 -10.03
C THR A 221 -35.89 29.88 -10.95
N PRO A 222 -37.11 29.29 -10.94
CA PRO A 222 -37.44 28.21 -11.85
C PRO A 222 -37.19 28.72 -13.27
N VAL A 223 -36.21 28.11 -13.95
CA VAL A 223 -35.95 28.39 -15.34
C VAL A 223 -37.25 28.03 -16.06
N PRO A 224 -37.90 28.97 -16.77
CA PRO A 224 -39.14 28.68 -17.48
C PRO A 224 -38.93 27.44 -18.35
N GLU A 225 -39.88 26.51 -18.33
CA GLU A 225 -39.91 25.36 -19.25
C GLU A 225 -39.89 25.88 -20.70
N HIS A 226 -38.71 26.09 -21.28
CA HIS A 226 -38.53 26.17 -22.72
C HIS A 226 -38.60 24.75 -23.29
N LYS A 227 -39.74 24.09 -23.08
CA LYS A 227 -40.13 22.82 -23.67
C LYS A 227 -41.30 23.04 -24.63
N ALA A 228 -41.00 23.64 -25.79
CA ALA A 228 -41.70 23.38 -27.05
C ALA A 228 -40.98 24.18 -28.15
N GLN A 229 -40.71 23.53 -29.29
CA GLN A 229 -40.15 24.15 -30.50
C GLN A 229 -38.65 24.54 -30.45
N ARG A 230 -37.77 23.61 -30.09
CA ARG A 230 -36.43 23.61 -30.72
C ARG A 230 -36.58 22.95 -32.10
N THR A 231 -36.67 23.79 -33.12
CA THR A 231 -36.58 23.42 -34.53
C THR A 231 -35.43 22.43 -34.72
N ARG A 232 -35.75 21.26 -35.27
CA ARG A 232 -34.81 20.24 -35.74
C ARG A 232 -33.99 20.81 -36.90
N ASN A 233 -33.08 21.73 -36.63
CA ASN A 233 -32.05 22.09 -37.60
C ASN A 233 -30.98 21.00 -37.55
N THR A 234 -31.20 20.01 -38.41
CA THR A 234 -30.26 18.96 -38.81
C THR A 234 -29.05 19.58 -39.49
N SER A 235 -28.16 20.22 -38.73
CA SER A 235 -26.81 20.51 -39.23
C SER A 235 -25.97 19.24 -39.11
N SER A 236 -25.66 18.69 -40.28
CA SER A 236 -24.89 17.48 -40.55
C SER A 236 -23.42 17.64 -40.16
N ARG A 237 -23.11 17.59 -38.87
CA ARG A 237 -21.73 17.30 -38.44
C ARG A 237 -21.53 15.79 -38.33
N PRO A 238 -20.46 15.24 -38.91
CA PRO A 238 -20.16 13.81 -38.84
C PRO A 238 -19.97 13.42 -37.38
N SER A 239 -20.73 12.42 -36.96
CA SER A 239 -20.79 11.92 -35.59
C SER A 239 -20.11 10.58 -35.50
N ILE A 240 -19.36 10.33 -34.43
CA ILE A 240 -18.81 9.00 -34.16
C ILE A 240 -19.95 7.97 -34.00
N PRO A 241 -19.85 6.75 -34.57
CA PRO A 241 -20.82 5.70 -34.35
C PRO A 241 -20.97 5.35 -32.86
N ARG A 242 -22.17 4.93 -32.43
CA ARG A 242 -22.43 4.56 -31.03
C ARG A 242 -21.52 3.41 -30.56
N SER A 243 -21.28 2.42 -31.41
CA SER A 243 -20.35 1.31 -31.13
C SER A 243 -18.93 1.81 -30.90
N LEU A 244 -18.43 2.71 -31.76
CA LEU A 244 -17.13 3.37 -31.63
C LEU A 244 -17.00 4.09 -30.29
N MET A 245 -18.01 4.87 -29.92
CA MET A 245 -18.03 5.59 -28.64
C MET A 245 -18.01 4.66 -27.42
N ILE A 246 -18.79 3.58 -27.44
CA ILE A 246 -18.84 2.59 -26.35
C ILE A 246 -17.47 1.95 -26.17
N THR A 247 -16.87 1.47 -27.26
CA THR A 247 -15.54 0.85 -27.23
C THR A 247 -14.47 1.84 -26.79
N LEU A 248 -14.52 3.10 -27.25
CA LEU A 248 -13.59 4.13 -26.80
C LEU A 248 -13.71 4.35 -25.29
N ALA A 249 -14.90 4.63 -24.78
CA ALA A 249 -15.13 4.86 -23.35
C ALA A 249 -14.66 3.66 -22.50
N PHE A 250 -15.10 2.45 -22.84
CA PHE A 250 -14.71 1.24 -22.11
C PHE A 250 -13.21 1.00 -22.14
N THR A 251 -12.60 0.98 -23.32
CA THR A 251 -11.19 0.62 -23.46
C THR A 251 -10.28 1.70 -22.87
N THR A 252 -10.61 3.00 -22.97
CA THR A 252 -9.78 4.04 -22.32
C THR A 252 -9.84 3.97 -20.81
N GLY A 253 -11.01 3.70 -20.22
CA GLY A 253 -11.13 3.47 -18.78
C GLY A 253 -10.31 2.26 -18.33
N LEU A 254 -10.38 1.15 -19.08
CA LEU A 254 -9.62 -0.07 -18.80
C LEU A 254 -8.11 0.16 -18.87
N LEU A 255 -7.62 0.78 -19.94
CA LEU A 255 -6.19 0.97 -20.15
C LEU A 255 -5.59 2.01 -19.20
N ALA A 256 -6.30 3.10 -18.89
CA ALA A 256 -5.80 4.15 -17.98
C ALA A 256 -5.60 3.62 -16.56
N LEU A 257 -6.60 2.92 -16.00
CA LEU A 257 -6.50 2.36 -14.65
C LEU A 257 -5.55 1.15 -14.59
N SER A 258 -5.41 0.40 -15.69
CA SER A 258 -4.36 -0.63 -15.79
C SER A 258 -2.97 -0.01 -15.73
N ALA A 259 -2.74 1.08 -16.47
CA ALA A 259 -1.46 1.79 -16.47
C ALA A 259 -1.12 2.36 -15.08
N GLU A 260 -2.10 2.91 -14.36
CA GLU A 260 -1.93 3.40 -12.99
C GLU A 260 -1.37 2.30 -12.08
N ILE A 261 -1.99 1.12 -12.05
CA ILE A 261 -1.52 -0.02 -11.24
C ILE A 261 -0.10 -0.43 -11.65
N LEU A 262 0.19 -0.55 -12.95
CA LEU A 262 1.53 -0.92 -13.41
C LEU A 262 2.58 0.12 -13.06
N TRP A 263 2.26 1.42 -13.13
CA TRP A 263 3.19 2.49 -12.74
C TRP A 263 3.45 2.50 -11.23
N THR A 264 2.44 2.25 -10.39
CA THR A 264 2.70 2.11 -8.94
C THR A 264 3.71 0.99 -8.65
N ARG A 265 3.68 -0.11 -9.43
CA ARG A 265 4.67 -1.20 -9.34
C ARG A 265 6.03 -0.88 -9.90
N MET A 266 6.08 -0.12 -10.98
CA MET A 266 7.33 0.42 -11.50
C MET A 266 8.03 1.30 -10.47
N PHE A 267 7.30 2.17 -9.78
CA PHE A 267 7.84 3.05 -8.75
C PHE A 267 8.30 2.30 -7.49
N ALA A 268 7.68 1.16 -7.16
CA ALA A 268 8.11 0.31 -6.04
C ALA A 268 9.57 -0.18 -6.18
N GLN A 269 10.10 -0.29 -7.41
CA GLN A 269 11.48 -0.75 -7.67
C GLN A 269 12.57 0.25 -7.23
N VAL A 270 12.23 1.51 -6.93
CA VAL A 270 13.22 2.58 -6.64
C VAL A 270 12.88 3.42 -5.41
N LEU A 271 11.76 3.15 -4.73
CA LEU A 271 11.25 3.93 -3.59
C LEU A 271 11.10 3.08 -2.32
N GLN A 272 10.89 3.74 -1.17
CA GLN A 272 10.62 3.11 0.13
C GLN A 272 9.30 2.30 0.18
N ASN A 273 8.46 2.38 -0.85
CA ASN A 273 7.12 1.80 -0.89
C ASN A 273 6.30 2.17 0.37
N SER A 274 6.26 3.47 0.68
CA SER A 274 5.51 4.05 1.80
C SER A 274 4.13 4.56 1.37
N VAL A 275 3.25 4.84 2.34
CA VAL A 275 1.96 5.50 2.10
C VAL A 275 2.10 6.85 1.38
N TYR A 276 3.19 7.57 1.60
CA TYR A 276 3.46 8.86 0.96
C TYR A 276 3.91 8.70 -0.48
N SER A 277 4.75 7.70 -0.76
CA SER A 277 5.20 7.37 -2.12
C SER A 277 3.99 6.99 -2.99
N PHE A 278 3.09 6.14 -2.47
CA PHE A 278 1.84 5.78 -3.14
C PHE A 278 0.94 7.00 -3.35
N SER A 279 0.74 7.82 -2.32
CA SER A 279 -0.10 9.02 -2.40
C SER A 279 0.44 10.05 -3.41
N ALA A 280 1.75 10.21 -3.53
CA ALA A 280 2.37 11.12 -4.50
C ALA A 280 2.07 10.71 -5.95
N ILE A 281 2.13 9.40 -6.24
CA ILE A 281 1.83 8.85 -7.56
C ILE A 281 0.34 9.05 -7.88
N LEU A 282 -0.55 8.68 -6.96
CA LEU A 282 -2.00 8.86 -7.10
C LEU A 282 -2.37 10.33 -7.34
N VAL A 283 -1.85 11.24 -6.51
CA VAL A 283 -2.06 12.69 -6.67
C VAL A 283 -1.59 13.17 -8.04
N THR A 284 -0.39 12.77 -8.47
CA THR A 284 0.15 13.17 -9.78
C THR A 284 -0.72 12.64 -10.93
N PHE A 285 -1.17 11.38 -10.83
CA PHE A 285 -2.07 10.76 -11.80
C PHE A 285 -3.40 11.52 -11.91
N LEU A 286 -4.01 11.92 -10.79
CA LEU A 286 -5.28 12.66 -10.78
C LEU A 286 -5.13 14.10 -11.25
N ILE A 287 -4.06 14.80 -10.88
CA ILE A 287 -3.77 16.14 -11.43
C ILE A 287 -3.60 16.03 -12.94
N ALA A 288 -2.90 15.00 -13.43
CA ALA A 288 -2.74 14.77 -14.86
C ALA A 288 -4.07 14.46 -15.55
N LEU A 289 -4.95 13.62 -14.98
CA LEU A 289 -6.31 13.39 -15.50
C LEU A 289 -7.13 14.69 -15.56
N GLY A 290 -7.07 15.51 -14.50
CA GLY A 290 -7.71 16.82 -14.46
C GLY A 290 -7.17 17.78 -15.52
N ALA A 291 -5.85 17.81 -15.72
CA ALA A 291 -5.19 18.56 -16.78
C ALA A 291 -5.58 18.04 -18.17
N GLY A 292 -5.74 16.73 -18.34
CA GLY A 292 -6.29 16.11 -19.55
C GLY A 292 -7.72 16.55 -19.82
N GLY A 293 -8.56 16.65 -18.79
CA GLY A 293 -9.88 17.27 -18.89
C GLY A 293 -9.83 18.72 -19.37
N LEU A 294 -8.90 19.52 -18.86
CA LEU A 294 -8.69 20.91 -19.29
C LEU A 294 -8.16 20.98 -20.74
N LEU A 295 -7.26 20.07 -21.13
CA LEU A 295 -6.80 19.93 -22.51
C LEU A 295 -7.99 19.60 -23.43
N SER A 296 -8.84 18.65 -23.05
CA SER A 296 -10.09 18.36 -23.73
C SER A 296 -11.00 19.59 -23.81
N HIS A 297 -11.08 20.39 -22.75
CA HIS A 297 -11.87 21.61 -22.73
C HIS A 297 -11.37 22.65 -23.74
N VAL A 298 -10.04 22.80 -23.88
CA VAL A 298 -9.42 23.66 -24.89
C VAL A 298 -9.68 23.10 -26.29
N LEU A 299 -9.42 21.82 -26.52
CA LEU A 299 -9.68 21.13 -27.79
C LEU A 299 -11.16 21.15 -28.16
N ALA A 300 -12.06 21.19 -27.18
CA ALA A 300 -13.49 21.25 -27.43
C ALA A 300 -13.90 22.57 -28.10
N ARG A 301 -13.16 23.66 -27.83
CA ARG A 301 -13.42 25.00 -28.38
C ARG A 301 -12.86 25.22 -29.79
N THR A 302 -11.98 24.34 -30.27
CA THR A 302 -11.41 24.45 -31.62
C THR A 302 -12.37 23.94 -32.69
N SER A 303 -12.13 24.30 -33.95
CA SER A 303 -12.83 23.76 -35.12
C SER A 303 -12.30 22.39 -35.58
N LEU A 304 -11.35 21.79 -34.86
CA LEU A 304 -10.73 20.53 -35.24
C LEU A 304 -11.76 19.38 -35.27
N PRO A 305 -11.67 18.47 -36.27
CA PRO A 305 -12.53 17.31 -36.37
C PRO A 305 -12.25 16.31 -35.24
N ALA A 306 -13.30 15.69 -34.71
CA ALA A 306 -13.20 14.89 -33.49
C ALA A 306 -12.38 13.59 -33.69
N ILE A 307 -12.59 12.87 -34.79
CA ILE A 307 -11.90 11.61 -35.07
C ILE A 307 -10.38 11.81 -35.15
N PRO A 308 -9.84 12.75 -35.96
CA PRO A 308 -8.39 12.97 -36.01
C PRO A 308 -7.74 13.36 -34.70
N VAL A 309 -8.46 14.09 -33.85
CA VAL A 309 -8.00 14.44 -32.50
C VAL A 309 -7.96 13.19 -31.62
N LEU A 310 -9.00 12.35 -31.63
CA LEU A 310 -9.04 11.10 -30.87
C LEU A 310 -7.91 10.14 -31.29
N ILE A 311 -7.68 9.94 -32.58
CA ILE A 311 -6.57 9.09 -33.09
C ILE A 311 -5.22 9.64 -32.61
N THR A 312 -5.03 10.96 -32.67
CA THR A 312 -3.79 11.60 -32.20
C THR A 312 -3.58 11.40 -30.70
N LEU A 313 -4.62 11.63 -29.88
CA LEU A 313 -4.56 11.45 -28.43
C LEU A 313 -4.27 9.99 -28.06
N LEU A 314 -4.95 9.03 -28.68
CA LEU A 314 -4.72 7.60 -28.44
C LEU A 314 -3.31 7.17 -28.83
N THR A 315 -2.83 7.62 -29.98
CA THR A 315 -1.48 7.28 -30.46
C THR A 315 -0.39 7.89 -29.58
N ALA A 316 -0.53 9.18 -29.22
CA ALA A 316 0.39 9.85 -28.32
C ALA A 316 0.37 9.22 -26.92
N GLY A 317 -0.80 8.85 -26.41
CA GLY A 317 -0.95 8.12 -25.15
C GLY A 317 -0.22 6.77 -25.19
N GLY A 318 -0.44 5.97 -26.24
CA GLY A 318 0.25 4.69 -26.42
C GLY A 318 1.77 4.84 -26.50
N LEU A 319 2.26 5.83 -27.25
CA LEU A 319 3.70 6.12 -27.34
C LEU A 319 4.29 6.49 -25.97
N LEU A 320 3.67 7.44 -25.26
CA LEU A 320 4.17 7.93 -23.97
C LEU A 320 4.11 6.84 -22.88
N VAL A 321 3.07 6.02 -22.86
CA VAL A 321 3.00 4.85 -21.98
C VAL A 321 4.13 3.87 -22.31
N GLY A 322 4.35 3.56 -23.59
CA GLY A 322 5.40 2.63 -24.02
C GLY A 322 6.84 3.12 -23.76
N LEU A 323 7.05 4.45 -23.78
CA LEU A 323 8.34 5.07 -23.45
C LEU A 323 8.55 5.30 -21.95
N SER A 324 7.49 5.22 -21.13
CA SER A 324 7.58 5.49 -19.69
C SER A 324 8.61 4.63 -18.95
N PRO A 325 8.83 3.32 -19.25
CA PRO A 325 9.88 2.54 -18.57
C PRO A 325 11.30 3.01 -18.91
N LEU A 326 11.56 3.43 -20.15
CA LEU A 326 12.88 3.94 -20.56
C LEU A 326 13.18 5.27 -19.87
N MET A 327 12.19 6.15 -19.83
CA MET A 327 12.33 7.44 -19.17
C MET A 327 12.52 7.26 -17.66
N PHE A 328 11.80 6.30 -17.06
CA PHE A 328 11.97 5.94 -15.66
C PHE A 328 13.37 5.39 -15.36
N ASP A 329 13.86 4.45 -16.18
CA ASP A 329 15.23 3.90 -16.06
C ASP A 329 16.30 4.99 -16.19
N PHE A 330 16.17 5.87 -17.18
CA PHE A 330 17.07 7.00 -17.38
C PHE A 330 17.07 7.97 -16.20
N LEU A 331 15.89 8.39 -15.73
CA LEU A 331 15.76 9.35 -14.63
C LEU A 331 16.20 8.79 -13.27
N THR A 332 16.15 7.47 -13.10
CA THR A 332 16.61 6.77 -11.89
C THR A 332 18.06 6.29 -11.99
N GLY A 333 18.73 6.55 -13.12
CA GLY A 333 20.11 6.16 -13.37
C GLY A 333 20.32 4.65 -13.37
N GLY A 334 19.39 3.88 -13.95
CA GLY A 334 19.42 2.41 -13.96
C GLY A 334 18.80 1.80 -12.72
N LEU A 335 17.54 2.16 -12.42
CA LEU A 335 16.79 1.72 -11.23
C LEU A 335 17.51 1.97 -9.91
N GLY A 336 18.23 3.10 -9.80
CA GLY A 336 18.85 3.55 -8.56
C GLY A 336 17.82 3.96 -7.50
N TYR A 337 18.12 3.73 -6.23
CA TYR A 337 17.26 4.15 -5.14
C TYR A 337 17.14 5.68 -5.10
N VAL A 338 15.94 6.18 -5.33
CA VAL A 338 15.72 7.62 -5.51
C VAL A 338 15.84 8.34 -4.18
N ALA A 339 16.65 9.40 -4.16
CA ALA A 339 16.79 10.31 -3.02
C ALA A 339 17.14 9.59 -1.70
N ALA A 340 17.96 8.54 -1.76
CA ALA A 340 18.28 7.67 -0.61
C ALA A 340 18.77 8.43 0.63
N ARG A 341 19.52 9.52 0.46
CA ARG A 341 20.09 10.34 1.56
C ARG A 341 19.51 11.76 1.63
N ALA A 342 18.42 12.02 0.92
CA ALA A 342 17.81 13.35 0.89
C ALA A 342 17.03 13.64 2.18
N THR A 343 16.86 14.92 2.53
CA THR A 343 15.92 15.27 3.60
C THR A 343 14.48 14.87 3.23
N TRP A 344 13.56 14.79 4.19
CA TRP A 344 12.18 14.40 3.91
C TRP A 344 11.48 15.28 2.84
N PRO A 345 11.58 16.62 2.87
CA PRO A 345 11.01 17.46 1.81
C PRO A 345 11.64 17.21 0.44
N GLU A 346 12.97 17.05 0.38
CA GLU A 346 13.68 16.76 -0.87
C GLU A 346 13.32 15.37 -1.40
N TYR A 347 13.15 14.37 -0.53
CA TYR A 347 12.67 13.05 -0.92
C TYR A 347 11.31 13.14 -1.60
N LEU A 348 10.33 13.81 -0.96
CA LEU A 348 9.01 14.02 -1.55
C LEU A 348 9.09 14.80 -2.86
N GLN A 349 9.92 15.85 -2.92
CA GLN A 349 10.14 16.61 -4.15
C GLN A 349 10.65 15.73 -5.28
N ASN A 350 11.61 14.82 -5.01
CA ASN A 350 12.13 13.88 -6.00
C ASN A 350 11.08 12.86 -6.45
N VAL A 351 10.24 12.36 -5.52
CA VAL A 351 9.13 11.46 -5.87
C VAL A 351 8.12 12.17 -6.79
N PHE A 352 7.70 13.38 -6.43
CA PHE A 352 6.79 14.19 -7.27
C PHE A 352 7.44 14.58 -8.60
N TYR A 353 8.73 14.90 -8.62
CA TYR A 353 9.47 15.21 -9.85
C TYR A 353 9.49 13.99 -10.79
N LEU A 354 9.84 12.81 -10.28
CA LEU A 354 9.86 11.57 -11.05
C LEU A 354 8.45 11.23 -11.56
N ALA A 355 7.42 11.33 -10.71
CA ALA A 355 6.03 11.12 -11.11
C ALA A 355 5.56 12.14 -12.16
N ALA A 356 5.94 13.41 -12.02
CA ALA A 356 5.58 14.49 -12.95
C ALA A 356 6.24 14.32 -14.32
N LEU A 357 7.41 13.69 -14.41
CA LEU A 357 8.03 13.39 -15.70
C LEU A 357 7.52 12.09 -16.31
N VAL A 358 7.27 11.07 -15.49
CA VAL A 358 6.95 9.72 -15.98
C VAL A 358 5.46 9.45 -16.13
N VAL A 359 4.66 9.85 -15.14
CA VAL A 359 3.23 9.53 -15.07
C VAL A 359 2.39 10.66 -15.65
N PHE A 360 2.73 11.92 -15.39
CA PHE A 360 1.89 13.05 -15.79
C PHE A 360 1.70 13.17 -17.32
N PRO A 361 2.75 13.14 -18.18
CA PRO A 361 2.56 13.34 -19.62
C PRO A 361 1.63 12.31 -20.28
N PRO A 362 1.83 10.98 -20.12
CA PRO A 362 0.91 10.00 -20.70
C PRO A 362 -0.50 10.15 -20.12
N THR A 363 -0.61 10.39 -18.81
CA THR A 363 -1.91 10.49 -18.12
C THR A 363 -2.72 11.71 -18.57
N ALA A 364 -2.07 12.86 -18.79
CA ALA A 364 -2.74 14.06 -19.29
C ALA A 364 -3.27 13.87 -20.71
N VAL A 365 -2.53 13.17 -21.57
CA VAL A 365 -2.96 12.88 -22.95
C VAL A 365 -4.14 11.89 -22.96
N ILE A 366 -4.03 10.77 -22.25
CA ILE A 366 -5.13 9.78 -22.20
C ILE A 366 -6.35 10.31 -21.44
N GLY A 367 -6.13 11.13 -20.40
CA GLY A 367 -7.18 11.77 -19.60
C GLY A 367 -8.03 12.76 -20.39
N ALA A 368 -7.53 13.25 -21.53
CA ALA A 368 -8.31 14.09 -22.43
C ALA A 368 -9.32 13.31 -23.27
N VAL A 369 -9.17 11.99 -23.44
CA VAL A 369 -10.00 11.20 -24.37
C VAL A 369 -11.45 11.15 -23.92
N PHE A 370 -11.71 10.75 -22.66
CA PHE A 370 -13.07 10.59 -22.15
C PHE A 370 -13.90 11.88 -22.18
N PRO A 371 -13.41 13.03 -21.65
CA PRO A 371 -14.17 14.29 -21.70
C PRO A 371 -14.35 14.79 -23.14
N PHE A 372 -13.42 14.48 -24.05
CA PHE A 372 -13.52 14.89 -25.45
C PHE A 372 -14.64 14.15 -26.20
N LEU A 373 -15.05 12.96 -25.74
CA LEU A 373 -16.22 12.26 -26.28
C LEU A 373 -17.51 13.07 -26.11
N LEU A 374 -17.59 14.00 -25.14
CA LEU A 374 -18.72 14.92 -24.99
C LEU A 374 -18.89 15.83 -26.22
N LYS A 375 -17.78 16.20 -26.90
CA LYS A 375 -17.82 16.96 -28.16
C LYS A 375 -18.07 16.06 -29.37
N ALA A 376 -17.50 14.85 -29.35
CA ALA A 376 -17.48 13.96 -30.51
C ALA A 376 -18.84 13.31 -30.83
N ALA A 377 -19.76 13.29 -29.87
CA ALA A 377 -21.03 12.60 -29.99
C ALA A 377 -22.21 13.46 -30.48
N ARG A 378 -23.26 12.78 -30.97
CA ARG A 378 -24.44 13.41 -31.60
C ARG A 378 -25.18 14.35 -30.66
N ALA A 379 -25.25 15.60 -31.09
CA ALA A 379 -26.44 16.42 -30.97
C ALA A 379 -27.61 15.75 -31.73
N GLY A 380 -28.58 15.12 -31.06
CA GLY A 380 -29.88 14.99 -31.74
C GLY A 380 -30.87 13.87 -31.40
N GLN A 381 -30.64 12.94 -30.45
CA GLN A 381 -31.67 11.90 -30.19
C GLN A 381 -31.93 11.52 -28.72
N SER A 382 -31.05 11.85 -27.77
CA SER A 382 -31.25 11.52 -26.34
C SER A 382 -30.94 12.74 -25.46
N ALA A 383 -31.61 12.86 -24.30
CA ALA A 383 -31.28 13.91 -23.32
C ALA A 383 -29.80 13.85 -22.91
N ALA A 384 -29.18 15.01 -22.66
CA ALA A 384 -27.77 15.12 -22.29
C ALA A 384 -27.38 14.21 -21.11
N GLY A 385 -28.21 14.12 -20.07
CA GLY A 385 -27.92 13.25 -18.93
C GLY A 385 -27.94 11.76 -19.28
N ARG A 386 -28.83 11.29 -20.17
CA ARG A 386 -28.81 9.90 -20.66
C ARG A 386 -27.53 9.61 -21.43
N PHE A 387 -27.11 10.57 -22.25
CA PHE A 387 -25.88 10.45 -23.02
C PHE A 387 -24.64 10.35 -22.12
N VAL A 388 -24.49 11.31 -21.20
CA VAL A 388 -23.38 11.32 -20.22
C VAL A 388 -23.42 10.08 -19.34
N GLY A 389 -24.61 9.63 -18.91
CA GLY A 389 -24.79 8.40 -18.15
C GLY A 389 -24.26 7.15 -18.85
N HIS A 390 -24.47 7.01 -20.16
CA HIS A 390 -23.88 5.90 -20.92
C HIS A 390 -22.36 6.01 -21.05
N LEU A 391 -21.81 7.22 -21.20
CA LEU A 391 -20.35 7.39 -21.21
C LEU A 391 -19.75 6.97 -19.86
N VAL A 392 -20.32 7.45 -18.75
CA VAL A 392 -19.91 7.07 -17.38
C VAL A 392 -20.04 5.56 -17.19
N LEU A 393 -21.17 4.94 -17.58
CA LEU A 393 -21.38 3.50 -17.54
C LEU A 393 -20.20 2.73 -18.15
N PHE A 394 -19.89 2.95 -19.43
CA PHE A 394 -18.90 2.15 -20.13
C PHE A 394 -17.48 2.47 -19.69
N ASN A 395 -17.15 3.74 -19.47
CA ASN A 395 -15.83 4.13 -18.97
C ASN A 395 -15.57 3.52 -17.59
N SER A 396 -16.53 3.62 -16.67
CA SER A 396 -16.40 3.07 -15.33
C SER A 396 -16.41 1.53 -15.31
N LEU A 397 -17.12 0.84 -16.22
CA LEU A 397 -16.94 -0.62 -16.39
C LEU A 397 -15.50 -0.96 -16.78
N GLY A 398 -14.94 -0.22 -17.74
CA GLY A 398 -13.55 -0.36 -18.14
C GLY A 398 -12.60 -0.12 -16.97
N SER A 399 -12.77 1.01 -16.28
CA SER A 399 -12.00 1.40 -15.09
C SER A 399 -12.12 0.41 -13.92
N SER A 400 -13.24 -0.31 -13.81
CA SER A 400 -13.40 -1.40 -12.84
C SER A 400 -12.61 -2.65 -13.26
N ALA A 401 -12.58 -2.98 -14.55
CA ALA A 401 -11.87 -4.15 -15.07
C ALA A 401 -10.35 -3.94 -15.14
N GLY A 402 -9.88 -2.71 -15.34
CA GLY A 402 -8.46 -2.38 -15.51
C GLY A 402 -7.56 -2.80 -14.34
N PRO A 403 -7.83 -2.38 -13.09
CA PRO A 403 -7.03 -2.78 -11.93
C PRO A 403 -7.03 -4.28 -11.69
N VAL A 404 -8.16 -4.95 -11.98
CA VAL A 404 -8.26 -6.41 -11.86
C VAL A 404 -7.39 -7.09 -12.93
N LEU A 405 -7.48 -6.64 -14.19
CA LEU A 405 -6.67 -7.14 -15.29
C LEU A 405 -5.17 -6.94 -15.05
N ALA A 406 -4.75 -5.72 -14.70
CA ALA A 406 -3.36 -5.41 -14.44
C ALA A 406 -2.82 -6.13 -13.19
N GLY A 407 -3.58 -6.05 -12.09
CA GLY A 407 -3.18 -6.56 -10.78
C GLY A 407 -3.14 -8.08 -10.73
N PHE A 408 -4.11 -8.80 -11.29
CA PHE A 408 -4.24 -10.26 -11.12
C PHE A 408 -3.85 -11.10 -12.34
N PHE A 409 -3.71 -10.50 -13.52
CA PHE A 409 -3.48 -11.28 -14.75
C PHE A 409 -2.23 -10.83 -15.50
N LEU A 410 -2.10 -9.53 -15.84
CA LEU A 410 -1.00 -9.08 -16.70
C LEU A 410 0.37 -9.24 -16.03
N LEU A 411 0.49 -8.86 -14.75
CA LEU A 411 1.76 -8.98 -14.02
C LEU A 411 2.24 -10.44 -13.92
N ASP A 412 1.34 -11.37 -13.65
CA ASP A 412 1.65 -12.79 -13.51
C ASP A 412 2.02 -13.45 -14.86
N LEU A 413 1.36 -13.03 -15.96
CA LEU A 413 1.56 -13.62 -17.29
C LEU A 413 2.73 -13.02 -18.08
N LEU A 414 2.94 -11.71 -17.96
CA LEU A 414 3.84 -10.94 -18.84
C LEU A 414 4.95 -10.21 -18.08
N GLY A 415 4.91 -10.21 -16.75
CA GLY A 415 5.77 -9.38 -15.91
C GLY A 415 5.47 -7.89 -16.07
N LEU A 416 6.21 -7.06 -15.33
CA LEU A 416 5.98 -5.61 -15.26
C LEU A 416 6.15 -4.91 -16.63
N TRP A 417 7.30 -5.08 -17.27
CA TRP A 417 7.62 -4.40 -18.53
C TRP A 417 6.77 -4.90 -19.70
N GLY A 418 6.51 -6.21 -19.77
CA GLY A 418 5.63 -6.79 -20.79
C GLY A 418 4.21 -6.27 -20.68
N SER A 419 3.69 -6.13 -19.46
CA SER A 419 2.37 -5.56 -19.21
C SER A 419 2.24 -4.11 -19.71
N ILE A 420 3.22 -3.24 -19.38
CA ILE A 420 3.20 -1.83 -19.84
C ILE A 420 3.22 -1.76 -21.37
N LYS A 421 4.02 -2.61 -22.03
CA LYS A 421 4.05 -2.70 -23.50
C LYS A 421 2.70 -3.10 -24.08
N ILE A 422 2.03 -4.10 -23.53
CA ILE A 422 0.70 -4.51 -24.01
C ILE A 422 -0.33 -3.39 -23.85
N ILE A 423 -0.30 -2.64 -22.74
CA ILE A 423 -1.18 -1.46 -22.56
C ILE A 423 -0.88 -0.40 -23.62
N ALA A 424 0.39 -0.09 -23.87
CA ALA A 424 0.82 0.87 -24.90
C ALA A 424 0.36 0.44 -26.31
N LEU A 425 0.53 -0.83 -26.67
CA LEU A 425 0.10 -1.38 -27.95
C LEU A 425 -1.43 -1.37 -28.10
N SER A 426 -2.16 -1.61 -27.01
CA SER A 426 -3.63 -1.58 -27.00
C SER A 426 -4.18 -0.20 -27.34
N TYR A 427 -3.51 0.88 -26.90
CA TYR A 427 -3.85 2.24 -27.34
C TYR A 427 -3.64 2.44 -28.84
N GLY A 428 -2.55 1.91 -29.41
CA GLY A 428 -2.28 1.94 -30.86
C GLY A 428 -3.32 1.16 -31.67
N VAL A 429 -3.70 -0.03 -31.20
CA VAL A 429 -4.79 -0.83 -31.79
C VAL A 429 -6.11 -0.07 -31.73
N LEU A 430 -6.42 0.58 -30.60
CA LEU A 430 -7.63 1.38 -30.45
C LEU A 430 -7.63 2.60 -31.39
N ALA A 431 -6.48 3.22 -31.63
CA ALA A 431 -6.34 4.31 -32.60
C ALA A 431 -6.60 3.84 -34.04
N LEU A 432 -6.02 2.70 -34.46
CA LEU A 432 -6.29 2.11 -35.77
C LEU A 432 -7.75 1.66 -35.93
N TRP A 433 -8.32 1.08 -34.88
CA TRP A 433 -9.72 0.70 -34.86
C TRP A 433 -10.64 1.91 -34.98
N THR A 434 -10.28 3.03 -34.34
CA THR A 434 -10.98 4.32 -34.49
C THR A 434 -10.89 4.84 -35.92
N ALA A 435 -9.71 4.81 -36.53
CA ALA A 435 -9.52 5.23 -37.93
C ALA A 435 -10.37 4.40 -38.90
N ARG A 436 -10.43 3.07 -38.69
CA ARG A 436 -11.23 2.16 -39.53
C ARG A 436 -12.74 2.35 -39.38
N ASN A 437 -13.21 2.67 -38.18
CA ASN A 437 -14.64 2.75 -37.86
C ASN A 437 -15.17 4.20 -37.81
N ALA A 438 -14.36 5.19 -38.20
CA ALA A 438 -14.71 6.60 -38.20
C ALA A 438 -15.85 6.99 -39.17
N GLY A 439 -16.24 6.09 -40.09
CA GLY A 439 -17.24 6.35 -41.12
C GLY A 439 -16.63 6.87 -42.43
N ALA A 440 -17.41 7.61 -43.23
CA ALA A 440 -17.04 8.06 -44.58
C ALA A 440 -16.13 9.31 -44.63
N GLU A 441 -15.56 9.77 -43.50
CA GLU A 441 -14.62 10.88 -43.52
C GLU A 441 -13.25 10.43 -44.07
N PRO A 442 -12.74 11.04 -45.14
CA PRO A 442 -11.42 10.70 -45.66
C PRO A 442 -10.33 11.13 -44.65
N LEU A 443 -9.68 10.16 -44.03
CA LEU A 443 -8.53 10.38 -43.16
C LEU A 443 -7.25 10.47 -44.01
N PRO A 444 -6.34 11.43 -43.73
CA PRO A 444 -5.05 11.50 -44.41
C PRO A 444 -4.19 10.28 -44.03
N ARG A 445 -3.37 9.77 -44.96
CA ARG A 445 -2.58 8.53 -44.77
C ARG A 445 -1.74 8.50 -43.49
N TRP A 446 -1.23 9.66 -43.05
CA TRP A 446 -0.43 9.78 -41.83
C TRP A 446 -1.24 9.45 -40.56
N GLN A 447 -2.56 9.68 -40.53
CA GLN A 447 -3.43 9.31 -39.40
C GLN A 447 -3.55 7.80 -39.20
N VAL A 448 -3.29 7.01 -40.23
CA VAL A 448 -3.25 5.53 -40.15
C VAL A 448 -1.81 5.05 -39.95
N ALA A 449 -0.84 5.67 -40.63
CA ALA A 449 0.56 5.30 -40.51
C ALA A 449 1.13 5.63 -39.11
N PHE A 450 0.72 6.73 -38.49
CA PHE A 450 1.23 7.19 -37.20
C PHE A 450 1.01 6.19 -36.05
N PRO A 451 -0.21 5.64 -35.84
CA PRO A 451 -0.42 4.55 -34.89
C PRO A 451 0.42 3.31 -35.19
N ALA A 452 0.50 2.89 -36.46
CA ALA A 452 1.24 1.69 -36.85
C ALA A 452 2.76 1.82 -36.59
N VAL A 453 3.35 2.95 -36.97
CA VAL A 453 4.76 3.27 -36.70
C VAL A 453 5.03 3.32 -35.19
N THR A 454 4.12 3.95 -34.43
CA THR A 454 4.22 4.00 -32.96
C THR A 454 4.21 2.61 -32.33
N MET A 455 3.32 1.72 -32.79
CA MET A 455 3.27 0.34 -32.31
C MET A 455 4.57 -0.42 -32.63
N VAL A 456 5.11 -0.27 -33.85
CA VAL A 456 6.41 -0.86 -34.22
C VAL A 456 7.51 -0.32 -33.32
N LEU A 457 7.55 0.99 -33.06
CA LEU A 457 8.52 1.61 -32.16
C LEU A 457 8.44 1.01 -30.74
N VAL A 458 7.24 0.88 -30.17
CA VAL A 458 7.04 0.27 -28.84
C VAL A 458 7.48 -1.20 -28.81
N LEU A 459 7.28 -1.95 -29.89
CA LEU A 459 7.71 -3.35 -30.00
C LEU A 459 9.23 -3.50 -30.04
N ILE A 460 9.93 -2.65 -30.81
CA ILE A 460 11.39 -2.75 -30.99
C ILE A 460 12.18 -2.16 -29.82
N VAL A 461 11.58 -1.27 -29.03
CA VAL A 461 12.21 -0.72 -27.82
C VAL A 461 12.54 -1.85 -26.85
N THR A 462 13.79 -1.94 -26.41
CA THR A 462 14.22 -2.93 -25.42
C THR A 462 13.69 -2.58 -24.04
N ASN A 463 13.31 -3.59 -23.25
CA ASN A 463 12.89 -3.36 -21.87
C ASN A 463 14.10 -2.98 -21.02
N PRO A 464 13.95 -2.08 -20.04
CA PRO A 464 14.97 -1.85 -19.02
C PRO A 464 15.18 -3.09 -18.15
N PRO A 465 16.28 -3.18 -17.38
CA PRO A 465 16.45 -4.24 -16.39
C PRO A 465 15.31 -4.21 -15.35
N LEU A 466 15.06 -5.34 -14.66
CA LEU A 466 14.06 -5.40 -13.58
C LEU A 466 14.63 -5.03 -12.21
N LEU A 467 15.95 -5.09 -12.06
CA LEU A 467 16.64 -4.77 -10.82
C LEU A 467 18.02 -4.20 -11.11
N ARG A 468 18.60 -3.56 -10.09
CA ARG A 468 19.97 -3.07 -10.11
C ARG A 468 20.87 -4.03 -9.33
N LEU A 469 21.79 -4.69 -10.03
CA LEU A 469 22.81 -5.53 -9.41
C LEU A 469 24.01 -4.68 -8.96
N GLY A 470 24.51 -4.96 -7.76
CA GLY A 470 25.78 -4.42 -7.29
C GLY A 470 27.00 -5.09 -7.94
N PRO A 471 28.21 -4.54 -7.78
CA PRO A 471 29.43 -5.16 -8.27
C PRO A 471 29.59 -6.60 -7.74
N GLY A 472 29.89 -7.54 -8.63
CA GLY A 472 30.07 -8.96 -8.29
C GLY A 472 28.78 -9.71 -7.93
N GLN A 473 27.61 -9.07 -8.02
CA GLN A 473 26.33 -9.73 -7.78
C GLN A 473 25.83 -10.41 -9.05
N LYS A 474 25.28 -11.61 -8.89
CA LYS A 474 24.69 -12.39 -9.97
C LYS A 474 23.23 -12.70 -9.64
N LEU A 475 22.36 -12.46 -10.61
CA LEU A 475 20.95 -12.84 -10.51
C LEU A 475 20.79 -14.34 -10.77
N LEU A 476 20.16 -15.05 -9.83
CA LEU A 476 19.87 -16.48 -9.95
C LEU A 476 18.43 -16.76 -10.37
N ASP A 477 17.47 -15.99 -9.87
CA ASP A 477 16.05 -16.16 -10.20
C ASP A 477 15.28 -14.84 -10.07
N VAL A 478 14.18 -14.74 -10.81
CA VAL A 478 13.21 -13.64 -10.75
C VAL A 478 11.81 -14.22 -10.81
N LEU A 479 11.05 -14.02 -9.75
CA LEU A 479 9.66 -14.43 -9.65
C LEU A 479 8.80 -13.15 -9.54
N GLN A 480 8.04 -12.86 -10.60
CA GLN A 480 7.12 -11.71 -10.64
C GLN A 480 5.71 -12.18 -10.40
N ALA A 481 4.98 -11.47 -9.55
CA ALA A 481 3.55 -11.61 -9.46
C ALA A 481 2.88 -10.31 -8.97
N SER A 482 1.56 -10.40 -8.82
CA SER A 482 0.69 -9.39 -8.22
C SER A 482 1.06 -8.93 -6.81
N ASP A 483 2.01 -9.55 -6.12
CA ASP A 483 2.45 -9.20 -4.76
C ASP A 483 3.79 -8.43 -4.77
N GLY A 484 4.68 -8.73 -5.72
CA GLY A 484 5.90 -7.95 -5.99
C GLY A 484 6.89 -8.70 -6.89
N VAL A 485 8.10 -8.14 -7.00
CA VAL A 485 9.21 -8.78 -7.73
C VAL A 485 10.17 -9.41 -6.72
N VAL A 486 10.10 -10.74 -6.58
CA VAL A 486 11.03 -11.51 -5.74
C VAL A 486 12.24 -11.89 -6.56
N THR A 487 13.43 -11.55 -6.08
CA THR A 487 14.70 -11.86 -6.75
C THR A 487 15.62 -12.62 -5.82
N VAL A 488 16.34 -13.59 -6.38
CA VAL A 488 17.41 -14.31 -5.67
C VAL A 488 18.74 -13.88 -6.25
N VAL A 489 19.58 -13.30 -5.41
CA VAL A 489 20.86 -12.71 -5.80
C VAL A 489 22.00 -13.40 -5.06
N GLU A 490 23.00 -13.84 -5.82
CA GLU A 490 24.27 -14.35 -5.32
C GLU A 490 25.28 -13.21 -5.22
N ALA A 491 25.91 -13.03 -4.05
CA ALA A 491 26.91 -12.01 -3.78
C ALA A 491 28.15 -12.66 -3.13
N GLY A 492 28.96 -13.36 -3.93
CA GLY A 492 30.02 -14.23 -3.44
C GLY A 492 29.44 -15.51 -2.86
N ASP A 493 29.73 -15.78 -1.58
CA ASP A 493 29.17 -16.91 -0.80
C ASP A 493 27.81 -16.61 -0.16
N ASN A 494 27.27 -15.40 -0.32
CA ASN A 494 26.00 -14.99 0.25
C ASN A 494 24.87 -15.12 -0.76
N LEU A 495 23.82 -15.86 -0.41
CA LEU A 495 22.56 -15.87 -1.14
C LEU A 495 21.58 -14.93 -0.45
N GLN A 496 20.94 -14.08 -1.23
CA GLN A 496 20.00 -13.06 -0.77
C GLN A 496 18.66 -13.25 -1.46
N VAL A 497 17.58 -13.23 -0.69
CA VAL A 497 16.22 -13.08 -1.22
C VAL A 497 15.79 -11.63 -1.03
N ARG A 498 15.40 -10.98 -2.14
CA ARG A 498 14.99 -9.58 -2.14
C ARG A 498 13.60 -9.38 -2.73
N LEU A 499 12.92 -8.34 -2.29
CA LEU A 499 11.67 -7.85 -2.82
C LEU A 499 11.87 -6.46 -3.43
N ASP A 500 11.27 -6.24 -4.60
CA ASP A 500 11.23 -4.95 -5.31
C ASP A 500 12.60 -4.26 -5.35
N ASN A 501 13.59 -5.00 -5.89
CA ASN A 501 14.98 -4.58 -6.13
C ASN A 501 15.85 -4.45 -4.87
N TYR A 502 15.38 -3.71 -3.85
CA TYR A 502 16.22 -3.26 -2.73
C TYR A 502 15.94 -3.91 -1.38
N TYR A 503 14.72 -4.39 -1.14
CA TYR A 503 14.36 -4.86 0.19
C TYR A 503 14.90 -6.26 0.43
N LEU A 504 15.81 -6.43 1.40
CA LEU A 504 16.39 -7.72 1.77
C LEU A 504 15.46 -8.42 2.76
N LEU A 505 14.90 -9.56 2.35
CA LEU A 505 14.05 -10.40 3.20
C LEU A 505 14.86 -11.35 4.10
N GLY A 506 16.10 -11.66 3.72
CA GLY A 506 17.06 -12.45 4.51
C GLY A 506 18.22 -12.96 3.66
N ASP A 507 19.27 -13.48 4.32
CA ASP A 507 20.47 -13.95 3.63
C ASP A 507 21.25 -15.07 4.36
N THR A 508 22.08 -15.81 3.62
CA THR A 508 22.79 -16.96 4.18
C THR A 508 23.93 -16.58 5.13
N ARG A 509 24.46 -15.35 5.06
CA ARG A 509 25.43 -14.85 6.04
C ARG A 509 24.80 -14.58 7.40
N SER A 510 23.51 -14.28 7.43
CA SER A 510 22.74 -14.02 8.65
C SER A 510 22.08 -15.29 9.20
N ALA A 511 22.34 -16.47 8.60
CA ALA A 511 21.66 -17.72 8.96
C ALA A 511 21.72 -18.05 10.46
N LEU A 512 22.85 -17.84 11.13
CA LEU A 512 22.96 -18.08 12.57
C LEU A 512 22.08 -17.11 13.38
N VAL A 513 22.02 -15.84 12.96
CA VAL A 513 21.19 -14.82 13.61
C VAL A 513 19.71 -15.16 13.41
N GLU A 514 19.31 -15.50 12.19
CA GLU A 514 17.94 -15.94 11.86
C GLU A 514 17.57 -17.21 12.65
N GLN A 515 18.48 -18.18 12.79
CA GLN A 515 18.25 -19.35 13.65
C GLN A 515 18.06 -18.95 15.11
N MET A 516 18.90 -18.06 15.64
CA MET A 516 18.77 -17.55 17.00
C MET A 516 17.44 -16.82 17.21
N GLN A 517 16.90 -16.15 16.19
CA GLN A 517 15.58 -15.54 16.24
C GLN A 517 14.46 -16.56 16.45
N GLY A 518 14.60 -17.77 15.91
CA GLY A 518 13.73 -18.90 16.21
C GLY A 518 14.03 -19.54 17.56
N HIS A 519 15.30 -19.74 17.91
CA HIS A 519 15.66 -20.43 19.15
C HIS A 519 15.27 -19.66 20.41
N VAL A 520 15.58 -18.36 20.50
CA VAL A 520 15.38 -17.56 21.71
C VAL A 520 13.96 -17.72 22.28
N PRO A 521 12.86 -17.42 21.55
CA PRO A 521 11.52 -17.51 22.14
C PRO A 521 11.12 -18.93 22.54
N LEU A 522 11.59 -19.96 21.81
CA LEU A 522 11.27 -21.36 22.10
C LEU A 522 12.03 -21.87 23.34
N LEU A 523 13.26 -21.38 23.57
CA LEU A 523 14.03 -21.71 24.77
C LEU A 523 13.35 -21.21 26.06
N LEU A 524 12.57 -20.12 25.98
CA LEU A 524 11.90 -19.51 27.13
C LEU A 524 10.61 -20.25 27.54
N HIS A 525 10.02 -21.04 26.65
CA HIS A 525 8.76 -21.74 26.92
C HIS A 525 9.03 -23.15 27.49
N PRO A 526 8.31 -23.60 28.54
CA PRO A 526 8.56 -24.91 29.17
C PRO A 526 8.33 -26.13 28.26
N ALA A 527 7.42 -25.99 27.29
CA ALA A 527 7.05 -27.03 26.32
C ALA A 527 6.48 -26.42 25.03
N PRO A 528 7.31 -25.91 24.09
CA PRO A 528 6.83 -25.27 22.86
C PRO A 528 6.36 -26.31 21.83
N LYS A 529 5.10 -26.75 21.90
CA LYS A 529 4.57 -27.81 21.02
C LYS A 529 3.93 -27.26 19.76
N GLN A 530 3.07 -26.25 19.90
CA GLN A 530 2.36 -25.57 18.82
C GLN A 530 2.99 -24.20 18.60
N VAL A 531 3.72 -24.03 17.50
CA VAL A 531 4.48 -22.81 17.22
C VAL A 531 3.99 -22.16 15.93
N LEU A 532 3.80 -20.84 15.96
CA LEU A 532 3.38 -20.03 14.82
C LEU A 532 4.42 -18.96 14.50
N PHE A 533 4.86 -18.92 13.25
CA PHE A 533 5.68 -17.85 12.68
C PHE A 533 4.82 -16.97 11.77
N LEU A 534 4.86 -15.66 12.03
CA LEU A 534 4.24 -14.63 11.21
C LEU A 534 5.36 -14.00 10.35
N GLY A 535 5.36 -14.29 9.05
CA GLY A 535 6.49 -14.05 8.15
C GLY A 535 7.40 -15.28 8.02
N MET A 536 8.04 -15.43 6.85
CA MET A 536 8.99 -16.53 6.59
C MET A 536 10.33 -16.05 6.05
N GLY A 537 10.33 -15.16 5.05
CA GLY A 537 11.57 -14.72 4.39
C GLY A 537 12.37 -15.88 3.78
N THR A 538 13.50 -16.25 4.38
CA THR A 538 14.34 -17.40 3.98
C THR A 538 13.81 -18.75 4.49
N GLY A 539 12.95 -18.73 5.51
CA GLY A 539 12.52 -19.91 6.27
C GLY A 539 13.51 -20.38 7.34
N ILE A 540 14.65 -19.70 7.52
CA ILE A 540 15.69 -20.13 8.48
C ILE A 540 15.19 -19.97 9.93
N THR A 541 14.55 -18.84 10.25
CA THR A 541 13.95 -18.57 11.56
C THR A 541 12.94 -19.64 11.96
N ALA A 542 11.99 -19.94 11.06
CA ALA A 542 10.98 -20.98 11.30
C ALA A 542 11.60 -22.37 11.36
N GLY A 543 12.58 -22.66 10.50
CA GLY A 543 13.30 -23.93 10.49
C GLY A 543 14.02 -24.24 11.80
N ALA A 544 14.52 -23.24 12.52
CA ALA A 544 15.13 -23.42 13.84
C ALA A 544 14.17 -24.04 14.87
N ALA A 545 12.86 -23.88 14.71
CA ALA A 545 11.87 -24.49 15.59
C ALA A 545 11.83 -26.02 15.50
N LEU A 546 12.28 -26.61 14.39
CA LEU A 546 12.31 -28.06 14.20
C LEU A 546 13.39 -28.74 15.06
N ASN A 547 14.36 -27.98 15.55
CA ASN A 547 15.38 -28.45 16.49
C ASN A 547 14.87 -28.56 17.94
N HIS A 548 13.66 -28.06 18.21
CA HIS A 548 13.00 -28.18 19.51
C HIS A 548 12.01 -29.35 19.52
N ALA A 549 11.47 -29.64 20.71
CA ALA A 549 10.41 -30.63 20.91
C ALA A 549 9.03 -30.11 20.45
N THR A 550 9.00 -29.52 19.26
CA THR A 550 7.79 -29.06 18.58
C THR A 550 7.00 -30.23 18.01
N GLU A 551 5.68 -30.16 18.12
CA GLU A 551 4.74 -31.10 17.51
C GLU A 551 4.19 -30.55 16.19
N ARG A 552 4.06 -29.21 16.09
CA ARG A 552 3.63 -28.52 14.88
C ARG A 552 4.27 -27.13 14.77
N VAL A 553 4.75 -26.81 13.59
CA VAL A 553 5.32 -25.51 13.23
C VAL A 553 4.54 -24.96 12.04
N ILE A 554 3.76 -23.91 12.27
CA ILE A 554 3.03 -23.21 11.22
C ILE A 554 3.79 -21.95 10.86
N THR A 555 3.99 -21.70 9.58
CA THR A 555 4.63 -20.48 9.09
C THR A 555 3.74 -19.81 8.06
N VAL A 556 3.36 -18.56 8.33
CA VAL A 556 2.45 -17.80 7.48
C VAL A 556 3.26 -16.75 6.71
N GLU A 557 3.30 -16.88 5.39
CA GLU A 557 4.02 -15.98 4.49
C GLU A 557 3.04 -15.31 3.53
N LEU A 558 3.12 -13.98 3.43
CA LEU A 558 2.19 -13.19 2.61
C LEU A 558 2.42 -13.41 1.11
N ILE A 559 3.67 -13.63 0.70
CA ILE A 559 4.09 -13.64 -0.71
C ILE A 559 4.42 -15.08 -1.16
N PRO A 560 3.54 -15.77 -1.92
CA PRO A 560 3.81 -17.12 -2.42
C PRO A 560 5.15 -17.29 -3.15
N ASN A 561 5.61 -16.26 -3.86
CA ASN A 561 6.90 -16.30 -4.55
C ASN A 561 8.10 -16.31 -3.59
N VAL A 562 7.97 -15.78 -2.37
CA VAL A 562 8.99 -15.91 -1.32
C VAL A 562 9.09 -17.37 -0.86
N ILE A 563 7.95 -18.04 -0.66
CA ILE A 563 7.92 -19.49 -0.33
C ILE A 563 8.64 -20.31 -1.40
N ARG A 564 8.35 -20.04 -2.69
CA ARG A 564 8.99 -20.75 -3.82
C ARG A 564 10.49 -20.49 -3.86
N ALA A 565 10.92 -19.24 -3.70
CA ALA A 565 12.33 -18.87 -3.69
C ALA A 565 13.08 -19.53 -2.53
N ALA A 566 12.52 -19.47 -1.32
CA ALA A 566 13.11 -20.10 -0.14
C ALA A 566 13.21 -21.61 -0.26
N LYS A 567 12.15 -22.29 -0.73
CA LYS A 567 12.18 -23.74 -0.95
C LYS A 567 13.26 -24.15 -1.94
N ARG A 568 13.47 -23.36 -2.99
CA ARG A 568 14.43 -23.68 -4.06
C ARG A 568 15.88 -23.36 -3.68
N TYR A 569 16.11 -22.23 -3.00
CA TYR A 569 17.45 -21.68 -2.80
C TYR A 569 17.92 -21.66 -1.35
N PHE A 570 17.02 -21.76 -0.36
CA PHE A 570 17.35 -21.67 1.06
C PHE A 570 17.05 -22.95 1.86
N ALA A 571 16.45 -23.98 1.24
CA ALA A 571 16.15 -25.25 1.91
C ALA A 571 17.31 -25.86 2.73
N PRO A 572 18.59 -25.83 2.27
CA PRO A 572 19.72 -26.34 3.06
C PRO A 572 19.95 -25.65 4.41
N TRP A 573 19.42 -24.45 4.64
CA TRP A 573 19.59 -23.66 5.87
C TRP A 573 18.37 -23.73 6.81
N THR A 574 17.30 -24.41 6.40
CA THR A 574 16.00 -24.38 7.11
C THR A 574 15.71 -25.61 7.98
N ASN A 575 16.72 -26.44 8.28
CA ASN A 575 16.56 -27.66 9.10
C ASN A 575 15.40 -28.57 8.65
N GLY A 576 15.13 -28.62 7.35
CA GLY A 576 14.06 -29.46 6.79
C GLY A 576 12.65 -28.84 6.81
N LEU A 577 12.49 -27.53 7.03
CA LEU A 577 11.18 -26.84 7.07
C LEU A 577 10.23 -27.22 5.92
N PHE A 578 10.76 -27.42 4.71
CA PHE A 578 9.96 -27.73 3.52
C PHE A 578 9.59 -29.23 3.35
N SER A 579 10.07 -30.10 4.24
CA SER A 579 9.92 -31.56 4.15
C SER A 579 9.52 -32.25 5.46
N ASP A 580 9.73 -31.62 6.60
CA ASP A 580 9.37 -32.18 7.91
C ASP A 580 7.84 -32.23 8.07
N ALA A 581 7.31 -33.37 8.52
CA ALA A 581 5.87 -33.59 8.67
C ALA A 581 5.22 -32.70 9.74
N ARG A 582 6.02 -32.11 10.64
CA ARG A 582 5.56 -31.15 11.65
C ARG A 582 5.36 -29.74 11.08
N ALA A 583 5.95 -29.44 9.93
CA ALA A 583 5.96 -28.11 9.35
C ALA A 583 4.81 -27.92 8.35
N GLU A 584 4.15 -26.77 8.45
CA GLU A 584 3.12 -26.33 7.51
C GLU A 584 3.39 -24.88 7.12
N ILE A 585 3.51 -24.62 5.81
CA ILE A 585 3.73 -23.27 5.28
C ILE A 585 2.45 -22.83 4.58
N ILE A 586 1.89 -21.72 5.04
CA ILE A 586 0.61 -21.18 4.59
C ILE A 586 0.86 -19.86 3.89
N ALA A 587 0.37 -19.75 2.65
CA ALA A 587 0.36 -18.50 1.91
C ALA A 587 -0.88 -17.68 2.28
N ASP A 588 -0.78 -16.81 3.28
CA ASP A 588 -1.87 -15.96 3.75
C ASP A 588 -1.32 -14.71 4.46
N ASP A 589 -2.18 -13.75 4.72
CA ASP A 589 -1.87 -12.63 5.60
C ASP A 589 -1.84 -13.07 7.07
N ALA A 590 -0.75 -12.74 7.77
CA ALA A 590 -0.53 -13.12 9.16
C ALA A 590 -1.68 -12.68 10.10
N ARG A 591 -2.22 -11.49 9.87
CA ARG A 591 -3.28 -10.93 10.72
C ARG A 591 -4.62 -11.61 10.45
N ASN A 592 -4.98 -11.83 9.19
CA ASN A 592 -6.15 -12.61 8.80
C ASN A 592 -6.08 -14.05 9.28
N TYR A 593 -4.91 -14.69 9.20
CA TYR A 593 -4.71 -16.04 9.72
C TYR A 593 -5.02 -16.10 11.23
N LEU A 594 -4.50 -15.16 12.02
CA LEU A 594 -4.82 -15.08 13.45
C LEU A 594 -6.33 -14.82 13.69
N LEU A 595 -6.96 -13.96 12.88
CA LEU A 595 -8.38 -13.65 13.01
C LEU A 595 -9.26 -14.87 12.73
N GLY A 596 -8.95 -15.63 11.66
CA GLY A 596 -9.72 -16.78 11.22
C GLY A 596 -9.43 -18.08 12.00
N SER A 597 -8.24 -18.20 12.61
CA SER A 597 -7.83 -19.41 13.33
C SER A 597 -8.48 -19.53 14.71
N GLN A 598 -8.87 -20.75 15.10
CA GLN A 598 -9.25 -21.09 16.47
C GLN A 598 -8.10 -21.71 17.27
N GLN A 599 -6.98 -22.00 16.60
CA GLN A 599 -5.85 -22.69 17.20
C GLN A 599 -5.19 -21.79 18.26
N LYS A 600 -4.71 -22.45 19.30
CA LYS A 600 -3.91 -21.83 20.36
C LYS A 600 -2.45 -22.25 20.18
N PHE A 601 -1.55 -21.29 20.35
CA PHE A 601 -0.13 -21.49 20.15
C PHE A 601 0.62 -21.27 21.46
N ASP A 602 1.58 -22.13 21.72
CA ASP A 602 2.50 -21.99 22.86
C ASP A 602 3.47 -20.84 22.63
N VAL A 603 3.93 -20.71 21.39
CA VAL A 603 4.84 -19.63 20.98
C VAL A 603 4.37 -19.05 19.65
N ILE A 604 4.20 -17.74 19.60
CA ILE A 604 4.04 -16.97 18.36
C ILE A 604 5.30 -16.13 18.16
N VAL A 605 5.82 -16.09 16.93
CA VAL A 605 6.99 -15.29 16.57
C VAL A 605 6.63 -14.39 15.39
N GLY A 606 6.71 -13.08 15.59
CA GLY A 606 6.64 -12.09 14.51
C GLY A 606 8.03 -11.82 13.98
N ASP A 607 8.28 -12.16 12.71
CA ASP A 607 9.62 -12.09 12.12
C ASP A 607 9.81 -10.82 11.28
N LEU A 608 10.42 -9.80 11.90
CA LEU A 608 11.07 -8.65 11.26
C LEU A 608 10.24 -7.86 10.23
N PHE A 609 8.95 -7.60 10.51
CA PHE A 609 8.16 -6.71 9.65
C PHE A 609 8.76 -5.31 9.58
N THR A 610 9.06 -4.82 8.39
CA THR A 610 9.63 -3.49 8.23
C THR A 610 8.58 -2.39 8.49
N PRO A 611 8.76 -1.49 9.48
CA PRO A 611 7.70 -0.56 9.90
C PRO A 611 7.32 0.57 8.93
N TRP A 612 8.19 0.95 7.99
CA TRP A 612 7.92 2.04 7.03
C TRP A 612 7.26 1.57 5.71
N HIS A 613 7.11 0.26 5.50
CA HIS A 613 6.38 -0.24 4.33
C HIS A 613 4.88 0.00 4.50
N ALA A 614 4.20 0.36 3.42
CA ALA A 614 2.74 0.51 3.44
C ALA A 614 2.07 -0.83 3.83
N GLY A 615 1.10 -0.78 4.74
CA GLY A 615 0.36 -1.94 5.26
C GLY A 615 0.97 -2.63 6.48
N THR A 616 2.30 -2.61 6.66
CA THR A 616 2.98 -3.33 7.76
C THR A 616 2.77 -2.67 9.12
N GLY A 617 2.51 -1.35 9.16
CA GLY A 617 2.21 -0.64 10.40
C GLY A 617 0.98 -1.19 11.15
N SER A 618 0.09 -1.90 10.45
CA SER A 618 -1.06 -2.60 11.05
C SER A 618 -0.66 -3.81 11.90
N LEU A 619 0.53 -4.39 11.70
CA LEU A 619 1.11 -5.50 12.47
C LEU A 619 1.81 -5.03 13.75
N TYR A 620 1.83 -3.73 13.99
CA TYR A 620 2.39 -3.12 15.21
C TYR A 620 1.31 -2.46 16.07
N THR A 621 0.03 -2.77 15.83
CA THR A 621 -1.11 -2.11 16.49
C THR A 621 -1.49 -2.81 17.79
N VAL A 622 -2.15 -2.08 18.69
CA VAL A 622 -2.80 -2.66 19.88
C VAL A 622 -3.71 -3.82 19.46
N GLU A 623 -4.50 -3.65 18.42
CA GLU A 623 -5.46 -4.64 17.92
C GLU A 623 -4.75 -5.90 17.40
N HIS A 624 -3.64 -5.77 16.67
CA HIS A 624 -2.85 -6.92 16.23
C HIS A 624 -2.21 -7.67 17.41
N PHE A 625 -1.59 -6.96 18.35
CA PHE A 625 -0.99 -7.58 19.52
C PHE A 625 -2.03 -8.24 20.42
N GLN A 626 -3.20 -7.63 20.58
CA GLN A 626 -4.31 -8.24 21.32
C GLN A 626 -4.84 -9.48 20.61
N LEU A 627 -4.91 -9.45 19.27
CA LEU A 627 -5.29 -10.62 18.47
C LEU A 627 -4.29 -11.76 18.64
N ALA A 628 -2.98 -11.49 18.57
CA ALA A 628 -1.93 -12.48 18.82
C ALA A 628 -2.03 -13.05 20.25
N LYS A 629 -2.19 -12.18 21.26
CA LYS A 629 -2.41 -12.59 22.66
C LYS A 629 -3.62 -13.51 22.79
N ASN A 630 -4.73 -13.20 22.13
CA ASN A 630 -5.94 -14.02 22.13
C ASN A 630 -5.76 -15.39 21.45
N ARG A 631 -4.66 -15.63 20.73
CA ARG A 631 -4.29 -16.92 20.14
C ARG A 631 -3.17 -17.64 20.90
N LEU A 632 -2.69 -17.09 22.02
CA LEU A 632 -1.79 -17.81 22.90
C LEU A 632 -2.55 -18.85 23.74
N ALA A 633 -1.90 -20.00 23.92
CA ALA A 633 -2.25 -20.96 24.96
C ALA A 633 -1.92 -20.37 26.35
N PRO A 634 -2.50 -20.89 27.45
CA PRO A 634 -2.12 -20.46 28.79
C PRO A 634 -0.61 -20.61 29.03
N GLY A 635 0.04 -19.52 29.45
CA GLY A 635 1.51 -19.48 29.61
C GLY A 635 2.29 -19.25 28.31
N GLY A 636 1.60 -19.05 27.18
CA GLY A 636 2.22 -18.83 25.89
C GLY A 636 2.98 -17.51 25.78
N ILE A 637 3.87 -17.47 24.79
CA ILE A 637 4.80 -16.36 24.55
C ILE A 637 4.54 -15.77 23.16
N PHE A 638 4.50 -14.44 23.06
CA PHE A 638 4.63 -13.76 21.78
C PHE A 638 5.96 -13.00 21.71
N ALA A 639 6.78 -13.31 20.69
CA ALA A 639 8.04 -12.63 20.44
C ALA A 639 7.99 -11.85 19.14
N GLN A 640 8.08 -10.52 19.22
CA GLN A 640 8.14 -9.64 18.06
C GLN A 640 9.59 -9.20 17.82
N TRP A 641 10.22 -9.70 16.76
CA TRP A 641 11.54 -9.25 16.34
C TRP A 641 11.46 -7.89 15.65
N LEU A 642 12.43 -7.03 15.96
CA LEU A 642 12.53 -5.68 15.46
C LEU A 642 13.95 -5.43 14.89
N PRO A 643 14.09 -5.01 13.61
CA PRO A 643 15.40 -4.73 13.00
C PRO A 643 15.91 -3.35 13.43
N MET A 644 16.76 -3.28 14.46
CA MET A 644 17.21 -2.01 15.07
C MET A 644 17.96 -1.11 14.09
N TYR A 645 18.63 -1.71 13.09
CA TYR A 645 19.36 -1.03 12.01
C TYR A 645 18.46 -0.32 11.00
N GLN A 646 17.14 -0.40 11.18
CA GLN A 646 16.17 0.30 10.34
C GLN A 646 15.08 0.99 11.18
N LEU A 647 15.21 0.96 12.50
CA LEU A 647 14.27 1.55 13.46
C LEU A 647 14.91 2.73 14.15
N THR A 648 14.21 3.86 14.19
CA THR A 648 14.63 5.01 15.00
C THR A 648 14.16 4.83 16.46
N PRO A 649 14.81 5.51 17.42
CA PRO A 649 14.40 5.48 18.83
C PRO A 649 12.92 5.78 19.05
N GLU A 650 12.34 6.73 18.31
CA GLU A 650 10.93 7.11 18.45
C GLU A 650 9.97 6.03 17.94
N SER A 651 10.28 5.42 16.78
CA SER A 651 9.50 4.30 16.26
C SER A 651 9.58 3.09 17.20
N PHE A 652 10.78 2.78 17.72
CA PHE A 652 10.96 1.72 18.72
C PHE A 652 10.19 2.00 20.02
N ALA A 653 10.21 3.24 20.52
CA ALA A 653 9.46 3.62 21.70
C ALA A 653 7.94 3.48 21.50
N THR A 654 7.43 3.92 20.35
CA THR A 654 6.00 3.77 19.97
C THR A 654 5.59 2.30 19.93
N ILE A 655 6.37 1.44 19.26
CA ILE A 655 6.10 0.01 19.16
C ILE A 655 6.18 -0.65 20.54
N THR A 656 7.19 -0.33 21.34
CA THR A 656 7.38 -0.90 22.69
C THR A 656 6.26 -0.50 23.64
N ALA A 657 5.86 0.78 23.64
CA ALA A 657 4.73 1.26 24.43
C ALA A 657 3.42 0.58 24.02
N THR A 658 3.21 0.40 22.71
CA THR A 658 2.05 -0.31 22.17
C THR A 658 2.03 -1.78 22.61
N PHE A 659 3.16 -2.48 22.49
CA PHE A 659 3.30 -3.87 22.91
C PHE A 659 3.09 -4.05 24.42
N ALA A 660 3.68 -3.17 25.24
CA ALA A 660 3.53 -3.16 26.69
C ALA A 660 2.13 -2.77 27.18
N SER A 661 1.31 -2.12 26.35
CA SER A 661 -0.10 -1.86 26.67
C SER A 661 -0.96 -3.13 26.64
N VAL A 662 -0.51 -4.18 25.92
CA VAL A 662 -1.24 -5.45 25.74
C VAL A 662 -0.68 -6.55 26.66
N PHE A 663 0.64 -6.61 26.83
CA PHE A 663 1.32 -7.63 27.63
C PHE A 663 1.81 -7.05 28.96
N PRO A 664 1.41 -7.62 30.12
CA PRO A 664 1.81 -7.13 31.44
C PRO A 664 3.32 -7.31 31.71
N THR A 665 3.90 -8.39 31.16
CA THR A 665 5.34 -8.67 31.24
C THR A 665 5.93 -8.63 29.84
N VAL A 666 6.92 -7.74 29.66
CA VAL A 666 7.66 -7.57 28.41
C VAL A 666 9.16 -7.56 28.71
N THR A 667 9.88 -8.46 28.06
CA THR A 667 11.34 -8.57 28.17
C THR A 667 12.00 -8.39 26.82
N LEU A 668 13.26 -7.95 26.82
CA LEU A 668 14.02 -7.66 25.62
C LEU A 668 15.16 -8.67 25.47
N TRP A 669 15.30 -9.21 24.27
CA TRP A 669 16.30 -10.24 23.95
C TRP A 669 17.01 -9.92 22.64
N ARG A 670 18.28 -10.30 22.51
CA ARG A 670 19.05 -10.21 21.25
C ARG A 670 19.20 -11.58 20.61
N ALA A 671 19.36 -11.60 19.28
CA ALA A 671 19.78 -12.78 18.53
C ALA A 671 21.30 -12.82 18.28
N ASP A 672 21.97 -11.66 18.34
CA ASP A 672 23.41 -11.53 18.05
C ASP A 672 24.07 -10.43 18.89
N PHE A 673 25.37 -10.22 18.65
CA PHE A 673 26.16 -9.14 19.24
C PHE A 673 26.58 -8.09 18.21
N SER A 674 25.86 -8.02 17.08
CA SER A 674 26.14 -7.04 16.02
C SER A 674 25.89 -5.63 16.54
N GLY A 675 26.72 -4.67 16.10
CA GLY A 675 26.51 -3.25 16.35
C GLY A 675 25.82 -2.51 15.21
N GLU A 676 25.79 -3.11 14.01
CA GLU A 676 25.35 -2.46 12.77
C GLU A 676 24.09 -3.10 12.17
N ARG A 677 23.81 -4.38 12.47
CA ARG A 677 22.67 -5.15 11.95
C ARG A 677 21.88 -5.85 13.06
N THR A 678 21.81 -5.22 14.23
CA THR A 678 21.21 -5.81 15.43
C THR A 678 19.70 -6.01 15.28
N SER A 679 19.23 -7.16 15.78
CA SER A 679 17.81 -7.46 15.95
C SER A 679 17.50 -7.67 17.43
N ILE A 680 16.43 -7.04 17.91
CA ILE A 680 15.94 -7.17 19.30
C ILE A 680 14.51 -7.69 19.28
N ALA A 681 14.21 -8.68 20.11
CA ALA A 681 12.86 -9.17 20.34
C ALA A 681 12.22 -8.45 21.52
N LEU A 682 10.96 -8.04 21.35
CA LEU A 682 10.04 -7.80 22.46
C LEU A 682 9.31 -9.11 22.75
N VAL A 683 9.49 -9.65 23.95
CA VAL A 683 8.90 -10.93 24.38
C VAL A 683 7.83 -10.67 25.42
N GLY A 684 6.57 -10.88 25.04
CA GLY A 684 5.37 -10.66 25.84
C GLY A 684 4.80 -11.94 26.43
N GLN A 685 4.40 -11.88 27.71
CA GLN A 685 3.77 -12.97 28.44
C GLN A 685 2.54 -12.48 29.22
N GLU A 686 1.51 -13.33 29.33
CA GLU A 686 0.26 -12.99 30.02
C GLU A 686 0.35 -13.18 31.54
N THR A 687 1.01 -14.24 32.01
CA THR A 687 0.96 -14.67 33.41
C THR A 687 2.05 -14.04 34.29
N GLY A 688 2.95 -13.26 33.69
CA GLY A 688 4.13 -12.73 34.37
C GLY A 688 5.03 -13.82 34.94
N ALA A 689 5.02 -14.99 34.30
CA ALA A 689 5.87 -16.11 34.65
C ALA A 689 7.34 -15.67 34.74
N ARG A 690 8.03 -16.23 35.73
CA ARG A 690 9.47 -16.02 35.90
C ARG A 690 10.22 -16.96 34.97
N LEU A 691 11.44 -16.57 34.62
CA LEU A 691 12.32 -17.41 33.82
C LEU A 691 12.94 -18.50 34.69
N GLU A 692 12.51 -19.74 34.46
CA GLU A 692 12.98 -20.89 35.20
C GLU A 692 14.29 -21.45 34.62
N HIS A 693 15.29 -21.65 35.49
CA HIS A 693 16.58 -22.22 35.09
C HIS A 693 16.44 -23.64 34.52
N ALA A 694 15.56 -24.46 35.12
CA ALA A 694 15.33 -25.84 34.69
C ALA A 694 14.76 -25.91 33.26
N VAL A 695 13.90 -24.95 32.88
CA VAL A 695 13.34 -24.85 31.52
C VAL A 695 14.44 -24.53 30.51
N LEU A 696 15.24 -23.51 30.78
CA LEU A 696 16.37 -23.14 29.91
C LEU A 696 17.36 -24.29 29.74
N LEU A 697 17.78 -24.90 30.86
CA LEU A 697 18.75 -25.99 30.85
C LEU A 697 18.24 -27.18 30.02
N LYS A 698 16.99 -27.59 30.25
CA LYS A 698 16.33 -28.64 29.47
C LYS A 698 16.29 -28.30 27.98
N ASN A 699 15.78 -27.12 27.63
CA ASN A 699 15.58 -26.74 26.23
C ASN A 699 16.90 -26.57 25.48
N ILE A 700 17.92 -25.96 26.11
CA ILE A 700 19.25 -25.81 25.53
C ILE A 700 19.91 -27.18 25.34
N THR A 701 19.81 -28.06 26.34
CA THR A 701 20.34 -29.43 26.24
C THR A 701 19.68 -30.21 25.10
N ASN A 702 18.37 -30.05 24.90
CA ASN A 702 17.66 -30.72 23.81
C ASN A 702 18.11 -30.25 22.42
N VAL A 703 18.40 -28.96 22.27
CA VAL A 703 18.91 -28.41 21.00
C VAL A 703 20.34 -28.89 20.75
N ILE A 704 21.19 -28.88 21.78
CA ILE A 704 22.60 -29.27 21.69
C ILE A 704 22.76 -30.79 21.49
N ALA A 705 21.99 -31.63 22.18
CA ALA A 705 22.06 -33.09 22.05
C ALA A 705 21.64 -33.61 20.67
N ARG A 706 21.02 -32.75 19.83
CA ARG A 706 20.74 -33.03 18.41
C ARG A 706 21.89 -32.63 17.48
N ASP A 707 22.91 -31.97 18.00
CA ASP A 707 24.19 -31.72 17.34
C ASP A 707 25.19 -32.75 17.87
N ASP A 708 25.52 -33.75 17.05
CA ASP A 708 26.37 -34.90 17.41
C ASP A 708 27.78 -34.49 17.93
N SER A 709 28.14 -33.22 17.82
CA SER A 709 29.44 -32.67 18.23
C SER A 709 29.51 -32.13 19.66
N ALA A 710 28.39 -32.04 20.39
CA ALA A 710 28.34 -31.32 21.67
C ALA A 710 27.73 -32.15 22.82
N GLY A 711 28.50 -32.30 23.91
CA GLY A 711 28.04 -32.95 25.14
C GLY A 711 26.93 -32.16 25.86
N ALA A 712 26.12 -32.84 26.66
CA ALA A 712 25.05 -32.22 27.44
C ALA A 712 25.64 -31.18 28.44
N PRO A 713 25.25 -29.89 28.35
CA PRO A 713 25.77 -28.91 29.28
C PRO A 713 25.02 -29.00 30.62
N GLU A 714 25.72 -29.22 31.73
CA GLU A 714 25.18 -28.93 33.08
C GLU A 714 25.03 -27.42 33.32
N GLN A 715 25.52 -26.58 32.41
CA GLN A 715 25.64 -25.14 32.56
C GLN A 715 25.39 -24.45 31.21
N HIS A 716 24.63 -23.35 31.20
CA HIS A 716 24.37 -22.58 29.99
C HIS A 716 24.82 -21.12 30.15
N MET A 717 24.63 -20.31 29.11
CA MET A 717 24.96 -18.87 29.13
C MET A 717 23.81 -18.02 28.59
N ALA A 718 22.55 -18.47 28.79
CA ALA A 718 21.35 -17.81 28.27
C ALA A 718 21.23 -16.35 28.72
N GLY A 719 21.74 -16.00 29.91
CA GLY A 719 21.78 -14.63 30.40
C GLY A 719 22.49 -13.66 29.46
N LEU A 720 23.43 -14.13 28.63
CA LEU A 720 24.12 -13.32 27.61
C LEU A 720 23.14 -12.68 26.62
N PHE A 721 22.01 -13.34 26.32
CA PHE A 721 21.05 -12.90 25.32
C PHE A 721 19.91 -12.05 25.87
N TYR A 722 19.77 -11.99 27.20
CA TYR A 722 18.83 -11.10 27.87
C TYR A 722 19.35 -9.66 27.84
N LEU A 723 18.53 -8.72 27.41
CA LEU A 723 18.89 -7.30 27.37
C LEU A 723 18.31 -6.51 28.54
N GLY A 724 17.10 -6.88 29.00
CA GLY A 724 16.44 -6.18 30.10
C GLY A 724 14.93 -6.32 30.08
N ASN A 725 14.29 -5.67 31.06
CA ASN A 725 12.84 -5.61 31.19
C ASN A 725 12.31 -4.26 30.70
N TRP A 726 11.12 -4.23 30.07
CA TRP A 726 10.53 -2.99 29.59
C TRP A 726 10.37 -1.92 30.68
N ARG A 727 10.26 -2.33 31.96
CA ARG A 727 10.21 -1.42 33.12
C ARG A 727 11.40 -0.45 33.17
N ALA A 728 12.58 -0.87 32.68
CA ALA A 728 13.75 0.00 32.54
C ALA A 728 13.50 1.17 31.56
N LEU A 729 12.59 0.98 30.61
CA LEU A 729 12.21 1.99 29.61
C LEU A 729 10.96 2.77 30.02
N ALA A 730 10.22 2.39 31.06
CA ALA A 730 8.93 3.01 31.42
C ALA A 730 8.96 4.55 31.48
N PRO A 731 9.97 5.22 32.05
CA PRO A 731 10.06 6.68 32.02
C PRO A 731 10.20 7.27 30.61
N ARG A 732 10.88 6.57 29.69
CA ARG A 732 11.04 6.97 28.29
C ARG A 732 9.79 6.73 27.45
N LEU A 733 8.98 5.76 27.84
CA LEU A 733 7.76 5.37 27.13
C LEU A 733 6.53 6.17 27.61
N ALA A 734 6.62 6.86 28.75
CA ALA A 734 5.52 7.65 29.29
C ALA A 734 5.08 8.75 28.29
N GLY A 735 3.78 8.74 27.95
CA GLY A 735 3.19 9.71 27.01
C GLY A 735 3.45 9.43 25.53
N MET A 736 4.11 8.32 25.18
CA MET A 736 4.23 7.91 23.78
C MET A 736 2.85 7.57 23.20
N PRO A 737 2.54 8.00 21.96
CA PRO A 737 1.30 7.63 21.31
C PRO A 737 1.26 6.12 21.08
N LEU A 738 0.10 5.49 21.32
CA LEU A 738 -0.10 4.09 20.96
C LEU A 738 -0.40 4.00 19.46
N ASN A 739 0.09 2.94 18.83
CA ASN A 739 -0.24 2.60 17.46
C ASN A 739 -1.53 1.78 17.45
N THR A 740 -2.60 2.31 16.85
CA THR A 740 -3.92 1.64 16.76
C THR A 740 -4.37 1.55 15.31
N ASP A 741 -5.35 0.71 15.01
CA ASP A 741 -5.91 0.62 13.65
C ASP A 741 -6.49 1.94 13.14
N ASP A 742 -7.02 2.76 14.05
CA ASP A 742 -7.54 4.09 13.75
C ASP A 742 -6.42 5.13 13.57
N LYS A 743 -5.38 5.06 14.41
CA LYS A 743 -4.22 5.96 14.35
C LYS A 743 -2.95 5.13 14.20
N ARG A 744 -2.66 4.71 12.96
CA ARG A 744 -1.46 3.93 12.63
C ARG A 744 -0.21 4.81 12.60
N THR A 745 0.14 5.33 13.75
CA THR A 745 1.28 6.23 13.98
C THR A 745 2.56 5.68 13.37
N VAL A 746 2.81 4.37 13.48
CA VAL A 746 4.01 3.73 12.90
C VAL A 746 4.04 3.84 11.38
N GLU A 747 2.92 3.59 10.70
CA GLU A 747 2.82 3.62 9.23
C GLU A 747 3.12 5.00 8.64
N PHE A 748 2.74 6.07 9.35
CA PHE A 748 2.97 7.45 8.90
C PHE A 748 4.29 8.05 9.42
N MET A 749 4.75 7.69 10.62
CA MET A 749 5.96 8.30 11.20
C MET A 749 7.24 7.56 10.78
N ALA A 750 7.22 6.23 10.66
CA ALA A 750 8.41 5.45 10.35
C ALA A 750 9.06 5.83 9.00
N PRO A 751 8.32 6.08 7.89
CA PRO A 751 8.95 6.54 6.63
C PRO A 751 9.65 7.88 6.79
N VAL A 752 9.02 8.83 7.48
CA VAL A 752 9.58 10.18 7.72
C VAL A 752 10.84 10.10 8.57
N GLN A 753 10.80 9.30 9.64
CA GLN A 753 11.92 9.11 10.56
C GLN A 753 13.07 8.34 9.93
N SER A 754 12.77 7.28 9.18
CA SER A 754 13.77 6.52 8.41
C SER A 754 14.47 7.40 7.38
N GLN A 755 13.72 8.24 6.65
CA GLN A 755 14.32 9.20 5.72
C GLN A 755 15.21 10.23 6.43
N LYS A 756 14.80 10.74 7.60
CA LYS A 756 15.64 11.64 8.41
C LYS A 756 16.94 10.96 8.86
N ALA A 757 16.86 9.71 9.31
CA ALA A 757 18.04 8.93 9.68
C ALA A 757 18.97 8.69 8.48
N ASN A 758 18.42 8.34 7.31
CA ASN A 758 19.20 8.17 6.08
C ASN A 758 19.85 9.48 5.60
N ALA A 759 19.25 10.63 5.89
CA ALA A 759 19.82 11.96 5.62
C ALA A 759 20.87 12.41 6.66
N GLY A 760 21.16 11.61 7.67
CA GLY A 760 22.07 11.95 8.77
C GLY A 760 21.47 12.92 9.81
N LEU A 761 20.15 13.20 9.74
CA LEU A 761 19.41 14.07 10.66
C LEU A 761 18.69 13.25 11.74
N GLY A 762 19.43 12.33 12.37
CA GLY A 762 18.93 11.34 13.31
C GLY A 762 19.79 10.08 13.24
N GLY A 763 19.34 9.01 13.88
CA GLY A 763 20.02 7.73 13.82
C GLY A 763 19.06 6.56 13.95
N PHE A 764 19.42 5.46 13.29
CA PHE A 764 18.89 4.15 13.66
C PHE A 764 19.50 3.70 14.99
N ILE A 765 18.91 2.69 15.62
CA ILE A 765 19.39 2.15 16.90
C ILE A 765 20.57 1.21 16.63
N VAL A 766 21.71 1.79 16.26
CA VAL A 766 22.99 1.12 15.98
C VAL A 766 24.14 1.86 16.65
N GLY A 767 25.30 1.22 16.77
CA GLY A 767 26.51 1.81 17.36
C GLY A 767 26.25 2.44 18.73
N LYS A 768 26.52 3.73 18.87
CA LYS A 768 26.38 4.48 20.13
C LYS A 768 24.93 4.58 20.64
N GLU A 769 23.94 4.64 19.75
CA GLU A 769 22.54 4.71 20.16
C GLU A 769 22.09 3.38 20.75
N LEU A 770 22.48 2.28 20.12
CA LEU A 770 22.29 0.93 20.66
C LEU A 770 23.02 0.76 21.99
N GLU A 771 24.27 1.21 22.11
CA GLU A 771 25.02 1.16 23.36
C GLU A 771 24.29 1.91 24.50
N ARG A 772 23.77 3.12 24.22
CA ARG A 772 22.95 3.88 25.19
C ARG A 772 21.66 3.15 25.57
N LEU A 773 20.99 2.50 24.62
CA LEU A 773 19.81 1.68 24.90
C LEU A 773 20.17 0.52 25.84
N LEU A 774 21.22 -0.23 25.52
CA LEU A 774 21.67 -1.37 26.31
C LEU A 774 22.13 -0.97 27.71
N GLU A 775 22.85 0.15 27.83
CA GLU A 775 23.27 0.70 29.13
C GLU A 775 22.07 0.99 30.03
N VAL A 776 21.03 1.63 29.48
CA VAL A 776 19.80 1.95 30.23
C VAL A 776 19.10 0.68 30.69
N LEU A 777 19.00 -0.32 29.82
CA LEU A 777 18.35 -1.58 30.17
C LEU A 777 19.07 -2.31 31.32
N VAL A 778 20.40 -2.33 31.29
CA VAL A 778 21.22 -3.02 32.31
C VAL A 778 21.30 -2.23 33.64
N THR A 779 21.32 -0.90 33.59
CA THR A 779 21.52 -0.06 34.79
C THR A 779 20.21 0.26 35.52
N ALA A 780 19.11 0.49 34.81
CA ALA A 780 17.85 0.91 35.42
C ALA A 780 17.17 -0.22 36.20
N VAL A 781 17.25 -1.46 35.68
CA VAL A 781 16.78 -2.66 36.38
C VAL A 781 17.89 -3.71 36.33
N PRO A 782 18.85 -3.67 37.29
CA PRO A 782 19.94 -4.63 37.34
C PRO A 782 19.45 -6.07 37.44
N ALA A 783 20.16 -7.02 36.83
CA ALA A 783 19.73 -8.42 36.71
C ALA A 783 19.45 -9.12 38.06
N ASN A 784 20.11 -8.71 39.14
CA ASN A 784 19.86 -9.23 40.49
C ASN A 784 18.58 -8.68 41.15
N LYS A 785 18.05 -7.57 40.63
CA LYS A 785 16.80 -6.92 41.06
C LYS A 785 15.64 -7.14 40.11
N ASP A 786 15.89 -7.72 38.93
CA ASP A 786 14.85 -8.02 37.96
C ASP A 786 13.99 -9.20 38.42
N PRO A 787 12.68 -9.00 38.70
CA PRO A 787 11.80 -10.08 39.16
C PRO A 787 11.66 -11.22 38.16
N TYR A 788 11.84 -10.94 36.87
CA TYR A 788 11.74 -11.95 35.82
C TYR A 788 12.87 -12.99 35.92
N LEU A 789 14.03 -12.59 36.44
CA LEU A 789 15.22 -13.45 36.56
C LEU A 789 15.39 -14.04 37.97
N ALA A 790 14.42 -13.87 38.88
CA ALA A 790 14.56 -14.23 40.29
C ALA A 790 14.86 -15.72 40.51
N ASP A 791 14.36 -16.59 39.63
CA ASP A 791 14.52 -18.04 39.73
C ASP A 791 15.78 -18.56 38.98
N LEU A 792 16.60 -17.63 38.45
CA LEU A 792 17.90 -17.97 37.85
C LEU A 792 19.02 -17.98 38.89
N PRO A 793 19.95 -18.95 38.81
CA PRO A 793 21.12 -18.96 39.68
C PRO A 793 21.97 -17.70 39.46
N SER A 794 22.69 -17.27 40.50
CA SER A 794 23.46 -16.02 40.49
C SER A 794 24.46 -15.94 39.34
N ARG A 795 24.97 -17.09 38.88
CA ARG A 795 25.83 -17.16 37.69
C ARG A 795 25.12 -16.70 36.42
N GLU A 796 23.91 -17.19 36.15
CA GLU A 796 23.16 -16.80 34.95
C GLU A 796 22.76 -15.33 34.98
N ARG A 797 22.44 -14.80 36.16
CA ARG A 797 22.19 -13.36 36.34
C ARG A 797 23.44 -12.52 36.06
N ARG A 798 24.64 -12.99 36.41
CA ARG A 798 25.91 -12.33 36.02
C ARG A 798 26.13 -12.34 34.51
N TYR A 799 25.68 -13.37 33.80
CA TYR A 799 25.82 -13.40 32.33
C TYR A 799 25.05 -12.29 31.61
N VAL A 800 24.04 -11.67 32.24
CA VAL A 800 23.39 -10.48 31.68
C VAL A 800 24.38 -9.32 31.57
N GLU A 801 25.11 -9.04 32.66
CA GLU A 801 26.13 -8.00 32.68
C GLU A 801 27.30 -8.36 31.76
N VAL A 802 27.74 -9.63 31.79
CA VAL A 802 28.78 -10.12 30.87
C VAL A 802 28.37 -9.92 29.41
N GLY A 803 27.10 -10.17 29.04
CA GLY A 803 26.64 -9.97 27.68
C GLY A 803 26.71 -8.51 27.22
N TYR A 804 26.41 -7.57 28.11
CA TYR A 804 26.58 -6.14 27.82
C TYR A 804 28.05 -5.76 27.67
N LEU A 805 28.91 -6.18 28.61
CA LEU A 805 30.35 -5.92 28.53
C LEU A 805 30.98 -6.57 27.30
N TYR A 806 30.53 -7.78 26.94
CA TYR A 806 31.00 -8.50 25.77
C TYR A 806 30.59 -7.79 24.47
N TYR A 807 29.36 -7.27 24.40
CA TYR A 807 28.96 -6.40 23.29
C TYR A 807 29.89 -5.19 23.18
N ARG A 808 30.14 -4.45 24.27
CA ARG A 808 31.05 -3.28 24.25
C ARG A 808 32.45 -3.66 23.81
N TYR A 809 32.97 -4.77 24.33
CA TYR A 809 34.26 -5.34 23.93
C TYR A 809 34.32 -5.61 22.41
N LEU A 810 33.28 -6.22 21.84
CA LEU A 810 33.21 -6.49 20.40
C LEU A 810 33.13 -5.20 19.58
N GLN A 811 32.42 -4.17 20.05
CA GLN A 811 32.37 -2.87 19.36
C GLN A 811 33.72 -2.17 19.36
N LEU A 812 34.44 -2.13 20.50
CA LEU A 812 35.80 -1.57 20.57
C LEU A 812 36.77 -2.33 19.66
N LYS A 813 36.69 -3.66 19.68
CA LYS A 813 37.50 -4.52 18.81
C LYS A 813 37.22 -4.26 17.33
N ALA A 814 35.95 -4.11 16.95
CA ALA A 814 35.57 -3.80 15.57
C ALA A 814 36.05 -2.40 15.13
N ALA A 815 36.10 -1.44 16.05
CA ALA A 815 36.65 -0.11 15.81
C ALA A 815 38.19 -0.08 15.74
N GLY A 816 38.88 -1.20 15.98
CA GLY A 816 40.34 -1.28 16.02
C GLY A 816 40.96 -0.68 17.30
N ASP A 817 40.15 -0.43 18.33
CA ASP A 817 40.61 0.09 19.61
C ASP A 817 41.15 -1.04 20.49
N ALA A 818 42.47 -1.09 20.65
CA ALA A 818 43.16 -2.03 21.53
C ALA A 818 43.63 -1.36 22.85
N GLY A 819 42.98 -0.26 23.23
CA GLY A 819 43.35 0.55 24.38
C GLY A 819 43.02 -0.04 25.76
N GLU A 820 43.32 0.75 26.79
CA GLU A 820 43.13 0.41 28.20
C GLU A 820 41.68 0.02 28.55
N GLU A 821 40.69 0.62 27.88
CA GLU A 821 39.27 0.31 28.08
C GLU A 821 38.93 -1.12 27.69
N MET A 822 39.49 -1.63 26.58
CA MET A 822 39.26 -2.99 26.13
C MET A 822 39.81 -4.01 27.14
N GLU A 823 40.99 -3.76 27.69
CA GLU A 823 41.59 -4.63 28.73
C GLU A 823 40.81 -4.55 30.06
N LYS A 824 40.29 -3.37 30.43
CA LYS A 824 39.37 -3.23 31.57
C LYS A 824 38.10 -4.06 31.39
N LEU A 825 37.49 -4.03 30.21
CA LEU A 825 36.31 -4.84 29.90
C LEU A 825 36.62 -6.34 29.96
N LYS A 826 37.75 -6.78 29.40
CA LYS A 826 38.18 -8.19 29.50
C LYS A 826 38.39 -8.62 30.95
N ALA A 827 39.09 -7.81 31.75
CA ALA A 827 39.32 -8.10 33.16
C ALA A 827 38.00 -8.20 33.93
N LYS A 828 37.05 -7.29 33.67
CA LYS A 828 35.72 -7.33 34.29
C LYS A 828 34.90 -8.55 33.87
N ILE A 829 34.94 -8.92 32.60
CA ILE A 829 34.29 -10.15 32.11
C ILE A 829 34.90 -11.39 32.79
N ALA A 830 36.22 -11.46 32.92
CA ALA A 830 36.90 -12.57 33.58
C ALA A 830 36.57 -12.65 35.08
N GLU A 831 36.39 -11.51 35.75
CA GLU A 831 35.92 -11.44 37.14
C GLU A 831 34.49 -11.97 37.30
N LEU A 832 33.58 -11.56 36.40
CA LEU A 832 32.16 -11.93 36.46
C LEU A 832 31.90 -13.37 35.99
N ALA A 833 32.67 -13.84 35.01
CA ALA A 833 32.57 -15.17 34.42
C ALA A 833 33.96 -15.75 34.07
N PRO A 834 34.67 -16.34 35.05
CA PRO A 834 36.03 -16.88 34.86
C PRO A 834 36.15 -17.94 33.76
N ASN A 835 35.06 -18.65 33.47
CA ASN A 835 35.01 -19.72 32.46
C ASN A 835 34.59 -19.20 31.07
N PHE A 836 34.30 -17.90 30.91
CA PHE A 836 33.92 -17.32 29.63
C PHE A 836 35.17 -16.98 28.81
N ALA A 837 35.46 -17.79 27.78
CA ALA A 837 36.61 -17.59 26.93
C ALA A 837 36.32 -16.54 25.84
N ILE A 838 36.90 -15.35 25.98
CA ILE A 838 36.81 -14.29 24.96
C ILE A 838 37.65 -14.70 23.74
N GLY A 839 37.02 -14.83 22.57
CA GLY A 839 37.72 -14.98 21.27
C GLY A 839 37.98 -16.40 20.78
N LYS A 840 37.47 -17.44 21.46
CA LYS A 840 37.30 -18.76 20.84
C LYS A 840 35.93 -18.80 20.14
N LYS A 841 35.91 -19.28 18.90
CA LYS A 841 34.70 -19.38 18.06
C LYS A 841 33.69 -20.34 18.66
#